data_AF-A0A8T5P4Z2-F1
#
_entry.id   AF-A0A8T5P4Z2-F1
#
_cell.length_a   1.000
_cell.length_b   1.000
_cell.length_c   1.000
_cell.angle_alpha   90.00
_cell.angle_beta   90.00
_cell.angle_gamma   90.00
#
_symmetry.space_group_name_H-M   'P 1'
#
loop_
_entity.id
_entity.type
_entity.pdbx_description
1 polymer ?
#
loop_
_entity_poly.entity_id
_entity_poly.type
_entity_poly.pdbx_seq_one_letter_code
_entity_poly.pdbx_strand_id
1 'polypeptide(L)'
;MNHNIRFIHVVLCGLVLFFFVAPAIASAETDTITQCIDYYVKLGKTPEDAKRICTTNLTPTAVQTTVKPTQTSIQYLPDLIVKEIYCAPGNKLAFNVENRLDPIPSGWMAVADVYINGVKKGSIDLGGPTGGDLTVGGAHYLTSFDISGTAEVKIVADPTNSIKETDETNNVNGAKVACQAETSATAAVTTDPVADCIAKQQKLSGMSYDEAKKYCTTPSVAPLDPIESCARKYMEVFGITFDEASKLCAAGQTSANVNAVINRCGELEKKLNTLMERLRIAQGQDAENIIKDILALKTELRTCQAQAPQATKIVTPGIKNPCDEIPMIRDSLDQFERKIMVIKEAISKGEMTETDLAPYTKEYNYLRERLEKMTFACQQGKPLEEESPCARLSRLELIYRQINDGIAGANDDNMVAALKNKLAMLAKEIETQKQRCRGEKLDTGKVDSLYDLENAYRAKQKAIVEGASDKDMQGELAKVEDEKKKLLEEFAQRTSELDARRNTIIRKLQIKDGNIILDDLKTKAKKVKVDIKEKEIEIESQDGSTTITDGDTTAQGDVPLEYSDGALISTNSGKEIKMMPGALIRNIEGTDYVKIDDEITWLPITIVFSSTQLSPQPDPPGITLPEGTKGEKIGVGQYKFLLPDGQMVELTNYDGKTKTGDVSIFGKDGAATASGMKGTLTGAIKPKKSPAAISPSGLKELILNDDGTKPEYLAKVEKNGKILWLIPATISMEYRISAETGDVTGTSAPWWSAIALSDPDPPP
;
A
#
# COMPACT_ATOMS: atom_id res chain seq x y z
N MET A 1 37.84 -65.68 -66.71
CA MET A 1 39.01 -65.39 -67.57
C MET A 1 39.34 -63.92 -67.35
N ASN A 2 40.30 -63.58 -66.51
CA ASN A 2 41.77 -63.63 -66.66
C ASN A 2 42.34 -62.38 -67.34
N HIS A 3 43.18 -61.69 -66.55
CA HIS A 3 44.19 -60.70 -66.92
C HIS A 3 43.73 -59.34 -67.47
N ASN A 4 44.48 -58.24 -67.34
CA ASN A 4 45.41 -57.70 -66.32
C ASN A 4 46.04 -56.43 -66.95
N ILE A 5 46.53 -55.50 -66.11
CA ILE A 5 47.76 -54.69 -66.35
C ILE A 5 47.70 -53.39 -67.23
N ARG A 6 47.81 -52.26 -66.49
CA ARG A 6 48.70 -51.07 -66.67
C ARG A 6 48.42 -49.93 -67.69
N PHE A 7 48.10 -48.77 -67.09
CA PHE A 7 48.87 -47.50 -67.04
C PHE A 7 49.16 -46.62 -68.31
N ILE A 8 48.81 -45.33 -68.14
CA ILE A 8 49.42 -44.07 -68.67
C ILE A 8 48.87 -43.40 -69.95
N HIS A 9 48.33 -42.18 -69.71
CA HIS A 9 48.24 -40.94 -70.53
C HIS A 9 47.92 -40.99 -72.04
N VAL A 10 46.92 -40.19 -72.47
CA VAL A 10 47.09 -38.85 -73.10
C VAL A 10 45.70 -38.16 -73.27
N VAL A 11 45.73 -36.86 -73.56
CA VAL A 11 44.68 -35.82 -73.56
C VAL A 11 43.69 -35.88 -74.75
N LEU A 12 42.53 -35.19 -74.61
CA LEU A 12 41.76 -34.37 -75.60
C LEU A 12 40.29 -34.76 -76.01
N CYS A 13 39.38 -33.80 -75.70
CA CYS A 13 38.33 -33.18 -76.55
C CYS A 13 36.91 -33.79 -76.80
N GLY A 14 35.92 -32.88 -76.95
CA GLY A 14 34.52 -33.09 -77.38
C GLY A 14 33.48 -32.99 -76.23
N LEU A 15 32.59 -31.99 -76.06
CA LEU A 15 31.89 -31.03 -76.97
C LEU A 15 30.94 -31.73 -77.99
N VAL A 16 29.66 -31.33 -78.23
CA VAL A 16 28.89 -30.12 -77.82
C VAL A 16 27.36 -30.17 -78.20
N LEU A 17 26.49 -29.35 -77.54
CA LEU A 17 25.14 -28.84 -77.95
C LEU A 17 23.94 -29.85 -78.17
N PHE A 18 22.62 -29.49 -78.21
CA PHE A 18 21.89 -28.22 -78.48
C PHE A 18 20.53 -28.06 -77.70
N PHE A 19 20.28 -26.85 -77.15
CA PHE A 19 19.06 -26.07 -76.74
C PHE A 19 17.62 -26.62 -76.47
N PHE A 20 16.98 -25.99 -75.47
CA PHE A 20 15.57 -25.50 -75.45
C PHE A 20 15.48 -24.15 -74.66
N VAL A 21 14.29 -23.54 -74.53
CA VAL A 21 14.01 -22.10 -74.23
C VAL A 21 12.92 -21.98 -73.12
N ALA A 22 12.75 -20.99 -72.24
CA ALA A 22 13.50 -19.85 -71.60
C ALA A 22 12.49 -19.21 -70.55
N PRO A 23 12.48 -17.92 -70.10
CA PRO A 23 13.50 -16.84 -69.95
C PRO A 23 13.57 -16.15 -68.53
N ALA A 24 14.61 -15.34 -68.33
CA ALA A 24 14.75 -14.11 -67.50
C ALA A 24 14.00 -13.87 -66.15
N ILE A 25 14.78 -13.70 -65.06
CA ILE A 25 14.60 -12.65 -64.01
C ILE A 25 16.00 -12.14 -63.60
N ALA A 26 16.27 -10.84 -63.73
CA ALA A 26 17.49 -10.19 -63.20
C ALA A 26 17.31 -8.66 -63.11
N SER A 27 16.72 -8.16 -62.02
CA SER A 27 16.60 -6.70 -61.78
C SER A 27 16.38 -6.28 -60.31
N ALA A 28 16.68 -7.12 -59.31
CA ALA A 28 16.28 -6.87 -57.91
C ALA A 28 17.42 -6.46 -56.96
N GLU A 29 18.70 -6.75 -57.28
CA GLU A 29 19.80 -6.60 -56.31
C GLU A 29 20.47 -5.21 -56.29
N THR A 30 20.27 -4.38 -57.31
CA THR A 30 20.91 -3.05 -57.39
C THR A 30 20.18 -1.94 -56.62
N ASP A 31 18.89 -2.12 -56.31
CA ASP A 31 18.08 -1.09 -55.66
C ASP A 31 18.34 -1.01 -54.14
N THR A 32 18.54 -2.16 -53.49
CA THR A 32 18.70 -2.25 -52.02
C THR A 32 19.98 -1.61 -51.52
N ILE A 33 21.11 -1.80 -52.22
CA ILE A 33 22.39 -1.15 -51.85
C ILE A 33 22.29 0.36 -52.04
N THR A 34 21.64 0.82 -53.11
CA THR A 34 21.43 2.25 -53.39
C THR A 34 20.60 2.91 -52.29
N GLN A 35 19.47 2.30 -51.91
CA GLN A 35 18.61 2.78 -50.82
C GLN A 35 19.33 2.82 -49.46
N CYS A 36 20.15 1.80 -49.17
CA CYS A 36 20.95 1.77 -47.94
C CYS A 36 21.97 2.94 -47.87
N ILE A 37 22.67 3.23 -48.97
CA ILE A 37 23.64 4.33 -49.02
C ILE A 37 22.93 5.67 -48.83
N ASP A 38 21.79 5.88 -49.52
CA ASP A 38 21.00 7.11 -49.45
C ASP A 38 20.46 7.39 -48.04
N TYR A 39 20.12 6.34 -47.28
CA TYR A 39 19.73 6.42 -45.87
C TYR A 39 20.89 6.91 -44.97
N TYR A 40 22.07 6.30 -45.06
CA TYR A 40 23.20 6.70 -44.20
C TYR A 40 23.80 8.06 -44.57
N VAL A 41 23.71 8.49 -45.83
CA VAL A 41 24.07 9.86 -46.24
C VAL A 41 23.10 10.90 -45.66
N LYS A 42 21.79 10.60 -45.59
CA LYS A 42 20.81 11.46 -44.89
C LYS A 42 21.07 11.56 -43.37
N LEU A 43 21.73 10.56 -42.78
CA LEU A 43 22.22 10.56 -41.40
C LEU A 43 23.63 11.19 -41.25
N GLY A 44 24.11 11.95 -42.25
CA GLY A 44 25.35 12.72 -42.18
C GLY A 44 26.64 11.90 -42.32
N LYS A 45 26.57 10.64 -42.78
CA LYS A 45 27.79 9.88 -43.11
C LYS A 45 28.32 10.25 -44.50
N THR A 46 29.63 10.12 -44.69
CA THR A 46 30.24 10.27 -46.02
C THR A 46 29.72 9.17 -46.96
N PRO A 47 29.60 9.43 -48.27
CA PRO A 47 29.20 8.40 -49.24
C PRO A 47 30.10 7.15 -49.19
N GLU A 48 31.40 7.32 -48.91
CA GLU A 48 32.37 6.24 -48.74
C GLU A 48 32.10 5.39 -47.49
N ASP A 49 31.82 6.02 -46.33
CA ASP A 49 31.47 5.28 -45.10
C ASP A 49 30.11 4.60 -45.24
N ALA A 50 29.11 5.28 -45.80
CA ALA A 50 27.79 4.71 -46.09
C ALA A 50 27.90 3.47 -46.99
N LYS A 51 28.68 3.58 -48.07
CA LYS A 51 28.97 2.45 -48.96
C LYS A 51 29.67 1.31 -48.24
N ARG A 52 30.68 1.59 -47.39
CA ARG A 52 31.37 0.56 -46.61
C ARG A 52 30.40 -0.19 -45.69
N ILE A 53 29.57 0.55 -44.93
CA ILE A 53 28.55 -0.04 -44.03
C ILE A 53 27.60 -0.95 -44.82
N CYS A 54 27.04 -0.47 -45.92
CA CYS A 54 26.08 -1.22 -46.74
C CYS A 54 26.68 -2.45 -47.44
N THR A 55 27.98 -2.47 -47.77
CA THR A 55 28.62 -3.64 -48.40
C THR A 55 29.21 -4.65 -47.42
N THR A 56 29.58 -4.25 -46.20
CA THR A 56 30.27 -5.18 -45.26
C THR A 56 29.32 -6.23 -44.67
N ASN A 57 28.01 -5.97 -44.66
CA ASN A 57 26.99 -6.87 -44.09
C ASN A 57 26.43 -7.92 -45.08
N LEU A 58 26.98 -8.02 -46.31
CA LEU A 58 26.42 -8.86 -47.38
C LEU A 58 27.31 -10.01 -47.86
N THR A 59 28.38 -10.38 -47.14
CA THR A 59 29.19 -11.58 -47.47
C THR A 59 28.68 -12.84 -46.73
N PRO A 60 28.12 -13.84 -47.43
CA PRO A 60 27.67 -15.08 -46.82
C PRO A 60 28.84 -16.07 -46.64
N THR A 61 29.43 -16.12 -45.45
CA THR A 61 30.37 -17.19 -45.09
C THR A 61 29.59 -18.40 -44.58
N ALA A 62 29.43 -19.42 -45.42
CA ALA A 62 28.74 -20.64 -45.06
C ALA A 62 29.55 -21.48 -44.06
N VAL A 63 29.02 -21.63 -42.83
CA VAL A 63 29.39 -22.71 -41.91
C VAL A 63 28.13 -23.52 -41.65
N GLN A 64 28.16 -24.81 -42.00
CA GLN A 64 27.03 -25.71 -41.81
C GLN A 64 26.94 -26.16 -40.34
N THR A 65 26.00 -25.59 -39.60
CA THR A 65 25.41 -26.24 -38.42
C THR A 65 23.93 -26.46 -38.65
N THR A 66 23.49 -27.72 -38.55
CA THR A 66 22.10 -28.12 -38.74
C THR A 66 21.23 -27.65 -37.58
N VAL A 67 20.75 -26.41 -37.66
CA VAL A 67 19.69 -25.90 -36.77
C VAL A 67 18.34 -26.20 -37.42
N LYS A 68 17.52 -26.99 -36.72
CA LYS A 68 16.12 -27.24 -37.07
C LYS A 68 15.39 -25.89 -37.13
N PRO A 69 14.63 -25.56 -38.20
CA PRO A 69 13.99 -24.26 -38.30
C PRO A 69 12.96 -24.09 -37.18
N THR A 70 13.27 -23.23 -36.22
CA THR A 70 12.29 -22.74 -35.25
C THR A 70 11.29 -21.89 -36.02
N GLN A 71 10.06 -22.41 -36.19
CA GLN A 71 8.95 -21.56 -36.60
C GLN A 71 8.79 -20.48 -35.52
N THR A 72 9.09 -19.24 -35.86
CA THR A 72 8.66 -18.08 -35.08
C THR A 72 7.14 -18.05 -35.17
N SER A 73 6.46 -18.60 -34.17
CA SER A 73 5.02 -18.45 -34.04
C SER A 73 4.72 -16.96 -33.92
N ILE A 74 4.04 -16.39 -34.91
CA ILE A 74 3.44 -15.07 -34.79
C ILE A 74 2.39 -15.20 -33.69
N GLN A 75 2.73 -14.71 -32.51
CA GLN A 75 1.79 -14.56 -31.41
C GLN A 75 0.87 -13.39 -31.79
N TYR A 76 -0.42 -13.65 -31.93
CA TYR A 76 -1.38 -12.58 -32.07
C TYR A 76 -1.61 -11.98 -30.67
N LEU A 77 -1.97 -10.70 -30.63
CA LEU A 77 -2.40 -10.04 -29.40
C LEU A 77 -3.93 -9.89 -29.46
N PRO A 78 -4.62 -9.72 -28.32
CA PRO A 78 -6.04 -9.31 -28.33
C PRO A 78 -6.26 -8.02 -29.14
N ASP A 79 -7.50 -7.76 -29.52
CA ASP A 79 -7.93 -6.63 -30.36
C ASP A 79 -9.36 -6.22 -29.93
N LEU A 80 -9.46 -5.26 -29.03
CA LEU A 80 -10.66 -4.84 -28.33
C LEU A 80 -11.35 -3.69 -29.06
N ILE A 81 -12.52 -3.94 -29.63
CA ILE A 81 -13.25 -2.93 -30.38
C ILE A 81 -14.58 -2.62 -29.72
N VAL A 82 -14.84 -1.34 -29.45
CA VAL A 82 -16.16 -0.88 -29.03
C VAL A 82 -17.11 -0.98 -30.22
N LYS A 83 -17.92 -2.03 -30.25
CA LYS A 83 -18.73 -2.44 -31.40
C LYS A 83 -20.02 -1.64 -31.55
N GLU A 84 -20.67 -1.32 -30.43
CA GLU A 84 -22.01 -0.71 -30.41
C GLU A 84 -22.21 0.11 -29.13
N ILE A 85 -22.94 1.22 -29.22
CA ILE A 85 -23.29 2.10 -28.10
C ILE A 85 -24.76 2.50 -28.27
N TYR A 86 -25.62 2.21 -27.28
CA TYR A 86 -27.07 2.36 -27.41
C TYR A 86 -27.80 2.66 -26.09
N CYS A 87 -29.09 2.97 -26.20
CA CYS A 87 -29.98 3.17 -25.06
C CYS A 87 -30.68 1.86 -24.68
N ALA A 88 -30.45 1.38 -23.48
CA ALA A 88 -31.14 0.23 -22.90
C ALA A 88 -32.43 0.64 -22.15
N PRO A 89 -33.31 -0.31 -21.81
CA PRO A 89 -34.53 -0.02 -21.03
C PRO A 89 -34.24 0.74 -19.73
N GLY A 90 -35.13 1.68 -19.37
CA GLY A 90 -34.92 2.57 -18.23
C GLY A 90 -33.94 3.71 -18.51
N ASN A 91 -33.75 4.10 -19.78
CA ASN A 91 -32.88 5.20 -20.23
C ASN A 91 -31.40 5.05 -19.85
N LYS A 92 -30.95 3.82 -19.56
CA LYS A 92 -29.56 3.52 -19.23
C LYS A 92 -28.70 3.43 -20.50
N LEU A 93 -27.51 4.01 -20.45
CA LEU A 93 -26.49 3.78 -21.45
C LEU A 93 -25.99 2.33 -21.38
N ALA A 94 -25.91 1.67 -22.53
CA ALA A 94 -25.26 0.38 -22.67
C ALA A 94 -24.36 0.33 -23.92
N PHE A 95 -23.35 -0.54 -23.89
CA PHE A 95 -22.41 -0.71 -25.00
C PHE A 95 -21.87 -2.14 -25.09
N ASN A 96 -21.31 -2.48 -26.24
CA ASN A 96 -20.70 -3.77 -26.55
C ASN A 96 -19.21 -3.57 -26.86
N VAL A 97 -18.34 -4.39 -26.26
CA VAL A 97 -16.91 -4.49 -26.60
C VAL A 97 -16.64 -5.90 -27.13
N GLU A 98 -15.83 -6.03 -28.17
CA GLU A 98 -15.52 -7.30 -28.82
C GLU A 98 -14.01 -7.51 -28.90
N ASN A 99 -13.48 -8.60 -28.33
CA ASN A 99 -12.12 -9.07 -28.60
C ASN A 99 -12.13 -9.93 -29.86
N ARG A 100 -11.42 -9.51 -30.92
CA ARG A 100 -11.44 -10.19 -32.23
C ARG A 100 -10.34 -11.21 -32.46
N LEU A 101 -9.24 -11.14 -31.71
CA LEU A 101 -8.03 -11.92 -31.95
C LEU A 101 -7.74 -12.88 -30.79
N ASP A 102 -6.49 -12.92 -30.29
CA ASP A 102 -6.07 -13.91 -29.30
C ASP A 102 -6.68 -13.64 -27.92
N PRO A 103 -6.79 -14.67 -27.05
CA PRO A 103 -7.36 -14.52 -25.72
C PRO A 103 -6.61 -13.51 -24.84
N ILE A 104 -7.36 -12.68 -24.10
CA ILE A 104 -6.77 -11.75 -23.14
C ILE A 104 -6.06 -12.54 -22.01
N PRO A 105 -4.80 -12.21 -21.64
CA PRO A 105 -4.05 -12.94 -20.62
C PRO A 105 -4.75 -13.00 -19.25
N SER A 106 -4.83 -14.17 -18.63
CA SER A 106 -5.50 -14.35 -17.32
C SER A 106 -4.97 -13.41 -16.24
N GLY A 107 -5.87 -12.77 -15.49
CA GLY A 107 -5.51 -11.79 -14.46
C GLY A 107 -5.38 -10.35 -14.96
N TRP A 108 -5.76 -10.10 -16.22
CA TRP A 108 -5.92 -8.75 -16.76
C TRP A 108 -6.93 -7.91 -15.95
N MET A 109 -6.70 -6.59 -15.92
CA MET A 109 -7.63 -5.61 -15.35
C MET A 109 -7.64 -4.39 -16.28
N ALA A 110 -8.74 -4.15 -16.98
CA ALA A 110 -8.90 -3.02 -17.88
C ALA A 110 -10.28 -2.39 -17.67
N VAL A 111 -10.39 -1.10 -18.00
CA VAL A 111 -11.63 -0.32 -17.84
C VAL A 111 -12.05 0.30 -19.17
N ALA A 112 -13.33 0.65 -19.30
CA ALA A 112 -13.82 1.49 -20.38
C ALA A 112 -14.24 2.87 -19.84
N ASP A 113 -13.60 3.92 -20.34
CA ASP A 113 -13.95 5.30 -20.03
C ASP A 113 -15.20 5.74 -20.80
N VAL A 114 -16.16 6.32 -20.08
CA VAL A 114 -17.45 6.77 -20.64
C VAL A 114 -17.52 8.29 -20.66
N TYR A 115 -17.70 8.87 -21.84
CA TYR A 115 -17.91 10.30 -22.06
C TYR A 115 -19.33 10.55 -22.58
N ILE A 116 -20.04 11.51 -22.00
CA ILE A 116 -21.36 11.95 -22.47
C ILE A 116 -21.32 13.46 -22.71
N ASN A 117 -21.64 13.88 -23.93
CA ASN A 117 -21.50 15.25 -24.44
C ASN A 117 -20.09 15.83 -24.19
N GLY A 118 -19.05 15.01 -24.46
CA GLY A 118 -17.64 15.37 -24.26
C GLY A 118 -17.13 15.32 -22.81
N VAL A 119 -18.00 15.13 -21.82
CA VAL A 119 -17.62 15.09 -20.39
C VAL A 119 -17.49 13.64 -19.91
N LYS A 120 -16.33 13.26 -19.35
CA LYS A 120 -16.13 11.95 -18.69
C LYS A 120 -17.12 11.80 -17.54
N LYS A 121 -17.94 10.74 -17.56
CA LYS A 121 -18.94 10.42 -16.53
C LYS A 121 -18.46 9.37 -15.54
N GLY A 122 -17.51 8.54 -15.95
CA GLY A 122 -16.86 7.54 -15.12
C GLY A 122 -16.14 6.50 -15.97
N SER A 123 -15.79 5.39 -15.34
CA SER A 123 -15.13 4.24 -15.97
C SER A 123 -15.87 2.97 -15.56
N ILE A 124 -15.95 1.99 -16.46
CA ILE A 124 -16.63 0.71 -16.27
C ILE A 124 -15.57 -0.39 -16.28
N ASP A 125 -15.58 -1.29 -15.30
CA ASP A 125 -14.70 -2.46 -15.30
C ASP A 125 -15.06 -3.40 -16.46
N LEU A 126 -14.11 -3.69 -17.35
CA LEU A 126 -14.33 -4.60 -18.46
C LEU A 126 -14.33 -6.07 -18.00
N GLY A 127 -13.72 -6.38 -16.85
CA GLY A 127 -13.70 -7.73 -16.27
C GLY A 127 -15.05 -8.20 -15.72
N GLY A 128 -15.98 -7.28 -15.46
CA GLY A 128 -17.33 -7.55 -14.94
C GLY A 128 -18.47 -7.22 -15.92
N PRO A 129 -18.57 -7.87 -17.09
CA PRO A 129 -19.65 -7.61 -18.04
C PRO A 129 -21.02 -8.00 -17.50
N THR A 130 -22.06 -7.31 -17.96
CA THR A 130 -23.46 -7.65 -17.66
C THR A 130 -23.94 -8.89 -18.44
N GLY A 131 -23.26 -9.25 -19.53
CA GLY A 131 -23.43 -10.52 -20.23
C GLY A 131 -22.34 -10.74 -21.30
N GLY A 132 -22.13 -11.98 -21.71
CA GLY A 132 -21.02 -12.36 -22.59
C GLY A 132 -19.66 -12.34 -21.86
N ASP A 133 -18.58 -12.47 -22.63
CA ASP A 133 -17.20 -12.40 -22.13
C ASP A 133 -16.25 -11.85 -23.20
N LEU A 134 -15.07 -11.40 -22.78
CA LEU A 134 -14.02 -10.85 -23.66
C LEU A 134 -12.89 -11.85 -23.95
N THR A 135 -13.09 -13.17 -23.73
CA THR A 135 -12.02 -14.15 -24.00
C THR A 135 -11.68 -14.17 -25.48
N VAL A 136 -12.60 -14.60 -26.35
CA VAL A 136 -12.61 -14.34 -27.79
C VAL A 136 -14.08 -14.22 -28.20
N GLY A 137 -14.56 -12.99 -28.40
CA GLY A 137 -16.00 -12.72 -28.53
C GLY A 137 -16.42 -11.34 -28.03
N GLY A 138 -17.74 -11.17 -27.88
CA GLY A 138 -18.36 -9.91 -27.47
C GLY A 138 -18.92 -9.95 -26.05
N ALA A 139 -18.60 -8.92 -25.27
CA ALA A 139 -19.16 -8.65 -23.95
C ALA A 139 -20.06 -7.41 -23.97
N HIS A 140 -21.12 -7.46 -23.17
CA HIS A 140 -22.16 -6.45 -23.04
C HIS A 140 -22.10 -5.77 -21.67
N TYR A 141 -22.18 -4.44 -21.67
CA TYR A 141 -22.10 -3.61 -20.47
C TYR A 141 -23.33 -2.71 -20.36
N LEU A 142 -24.16 -2.95 -19.35
CA LEU A 142 -25.24 -2.06 -18.94
C LEU A 142 -24.73 -1.14 -17.83
N THR A 143 -24.66 0.16 -18.10
CA THR A 143 -24.13 1.13 -17.14
C THR A 143 -25.23 1.68 -16.22
N SER A 144 -24.84 2.30 -15.12
CA SER A 144 -25.75 3.06 -14.26
C SER A 144 -26.09 4.46 -14.81
N PHE A 145 -25.43 4.91 -15.89
CA PHE A 145 -25.59 6.27 -16.42
C PHE A 145 -26.90 6.45 -17.18
N ASP A 146 -27.73 7.37 -16.72
CA ASP A 146 -28.96 7.78 -17.40
C ASP A 146 -28.68 8.78 -18.54
N ILE A 147 -29.33 8.58 -19.68
CA ILE A 147 -29.35 9.53 -20.80
C ILE A 147 -30.78 10.06 -20.95
N SER A 148 -30.96 11.35 -20.71
CA SER A 148 -32.23 12.05 -20.96
C SER A 148 -32.24 12.67 -22.36
N GLY A 149 -33.07 12.11 -23.25
CA GLY A 149 -33.18 12.57 -24.63
C GLY A 149 -32.00 12.13 -25.51
N THR A 150 -31.45 13.02 -26.34
CA THR A 150 -30.34 12.71 -27.25
C THR A 150 -29.02 13.23 -26.72
N ALA A 151 -28.01 12.36 -26.65
CA ALA A 151 -26.65 12.70 -26.22
C ALA A 151 -25.59 12.12 -27.18
N GLU A 152 -24.45 12.78 -27.27
CA GLU A 152 -23.26 12.28 -27.96
C GLU A 152 -22.39 11.51 -26.95
N VAL A 153 -22.29 10.19 -27.13
CA VAL A 153 -21.58 9.29 -26.23
C VAL A 153 -20.30 8.83 -26.90
N LYS A 154 -19.17 8.85 -26.19
CA LYS A 154 -17.91 8.24 -26.60
C LYS A 154 -17.45 7.26 -25.54
N ILE A 155 -17.03 6.08 -25.98
CA ILE A 155 -16.43 5.04 -25.13
C ILE A 155 -14.98 4.86 -25.59
N VAL A 156 -14.07 4.72 -24.63
CA VAL A 156 -12.67 4.31 -24.85
C VAL A 156 -12.45 3.07 -24.00
N ALA A 157 -12.37 1.90 -24.64
CA ALA A 157 -11.94 0.68 -23.96
C ALA A 157 -10.41 0.74 -23.73
N ASP A 158 -9.98 0.22 -22.60
CA ASP A 158 -8.60 0.27 -22.09
C ASP A 158 -7.83 1.60 -22.34
N PRO A 159 -8.29 2.73 -21.79
CA PRO A 159 -7.59 4.01 -21.90
C PRO A 159 -6.20 4.00 -21.22
N THR A 160 -5.89 2.93 -20.49
CA THR A 160 -4.63 2.74 -19.75
C THR A 160 -3.60 1.92 -20.51
N ASN A 161 -3.95 1.23 -21.60
CA ASN A 161 -3.12 0.22 -22.27
C ASN A 161 -2.57 -0.79 -21.23
N SER A 162 -3.47 -1.39 -20.45
CA SER A 162 -3.17 -2.45 -19.49
C SER A 162 -3.23 -3.84 -20.14
N ILE A 163 -3.99 -3.97 -21.22
CA ILE A 163 -3.99 -5.08 -22.17
C ILE A 163 -3.24 -4.60 -23.40
N LYS A 164 -2.11 -5.21 -23.71
CA LYS A 164 -1.37 -4.89 -24.94
C LYS A 164 -2.12 -5.46 -26.15
N GLU A 165 -2.57 -4.58 -27.04
CA GLU A 165 -3.42 -4.93 -28.17
C GLU A 165 -2.64 -5.10 -29.48
N THR A 166 -3.30 -5.65 -30.52
CA THR A 166 -2.79 -5.65 -31.89
C THR A 166 -2.94 -4.28 -32.56
N ASP A 167 -4.03 -3.55 -32.27
CA ASP A 167 -4.31 -2.21 -32.80
C ASP A 167 -4.97 -1.30 -31.74
N GLU A 168 -4.12 -0.63 -30.97
CA GLU A 168 -4.42 0.38 -29.94
C GLU A 168 -5.27 1.59 -30.41
N THR A 169 -5.63 1.66 -31.70
CA THR A 169 -6.39 2.80 -32.26
C THR A 169 -7.87 2.51 -32.46
N ASN A 170 -8.30 1.25 -32.34
CA ASN A 170 -9.66 0.81 -32.65
C ASN A 170 -10.55 0.55 -31.41
N ASN A 171 -9.97 0.61 -30.21
CA ASN A 171 -10.65 0.54 -28.91
C ASN A 171 -11.48 1.81 -28.55
N VAL A 172 -11.62 2.75 -29.49
CA VAL A 172 -12.38 4.00 -29.35
C VAL A 172 -13.57 4.05 -30.32
N ASN A 173 -14.78 4.30 -29.81
CA ASN A 173 -15.96 4.56 -30.64
C ASN A 173 -16.86 5.65 -30.04
N GLY A 174 -17.66 6.32 -30.87
CA GLY A 174 -18.64 7.30 -30.44
C GLY A 174 -19.92 7.30 -31.28
N ALA A 175 -21.06 7.47 -30.61
CA ALA A 175 -22.38 7.42 -31.23
C ALA A 175 -23.31 8.49 -30.64
N LYS A 176 -24.28 8.95 -31.43
CA LYS A 176 -25.40 9.76 -30.93
C LYS A 176 -26.52 8.82 -30.48
N VAL A 177 -26.72 8.73 -29.17
CA VAL A 177 -27.69 7.87 -28.53
C VAL A 177 -28.94 8.69 -28.19
N ALA A 178 -30.11 8.23 -28.63
CA ALA A 178 -31.40 8.83 -28.32
C ALA A 178 -32.21 7.89 -27.42
N CYS A 179 -32.39 8.30 -26.17
CA CYS A 179 -33.28 7.66 -25.19
C CYS A 179 -34.66 8.32 -25.19
N GLN A 180 -35.65 7.65 -24.58
CA GLN A 180 -36.97 8.25 -24.41
C GLN A 180 -36.85 9.41 -23.42
N ALA A 181 -37.14 10.62 -23.88
CA ALA A 181 -37.30 11.76 -22.96
C ALA A 181 -38.36 11.37 -21.92
N GLU A 182 -38.00 11.43 -20.64
CA GLU A 182 -38.97 11.19 -19.57
C GLU A 182 -40.12 12.17 -19.73
N THR A 183 -41.29 11.66 -20.09
CA THR A 183 -42.52 12.45 -20.04
C THR A 183 -42.85 12.66 -18.57
N SER A 184 -42.25 13.71 -17.97
CA SER A 184 -42.47 14.08 -16.58
C SER A 184 -43.95 14.36 -16.37
N ALA A 185 -44.67 13.36 -15.83
CA ALA A 185 -46.07 13.45 -15.47
C ALA A 185 -46.22 14.28 -14.19
N THR A 186 -45.89 15.56 -14.28
CA THR A 186 -45.96 16.53 -13.19
C THR A 186 -46.84 17.69 -13.62
N ALA A 187 -48.16 17.46 -13.61
CA ALA A 187 -49.12 18.53 -13.66
C ALA A 187 -48.91 19.43 -12.43
N ALA A 188 -48.49 20.68 -12.65
CA ALA A 188 -48.26 21.64 -11.59
C ALA A 188 -49.60 22.05 -10.94
N VAL A 189 -50.02 21.30 -9.92
CA VAL A 189 -51.06 21.75 -8.99
C VAL A 189 -50.39 22.71 -8.01
N THR A 190 -50.74 23.99 -8.09
CA THR A 190 -50.38 24.99 -7.09
C THR A 190 -51.12 24.69 -5.79
N THR A 191 -50.51 23.88 -4.91
CA THR A 191 -51.03 23.65 -3.56
C THR A 191 -50.69 24.81 -2.64
N ASP A 192 -51.69 25.26 -1.88
CA ASP A 192 -51.53 26.23 -0.81
C ASP A 192 -50.52 25.68 0.23
N PRO A 193 -49.42 26.39 0.56
CA PRO A 193 -48.41 25.91 1.50
C PRO A 193 -48.97 25.70 2.91
N VAL A 194 -50.07 26.36 3.29
CA VAL A 194 -50.77 26.08 4.55
C VAL A 194 -51.48 24.73 4.50
N ALA A 195 -52.07 24.37 3.36
CA ALA A 195 -52.73 23.08 3.18
C ALA A 195 -51.75 21.91 3.19
N ASP A 196 -50.56 22.05 2.58
CA ASP A 196 -49.50 21.03 2.64
C ASP A 196 -48.96 20.86 4.07
N CYS A 197 -48.72 21.96 4.79
CA CYS A 197 -48.33 21.91 6.20
C CYS A 197 -49.38 21.19 7.06
N ILE A 198 -50.67 21.49 6.88
CA ILE A 198 -51.76 20.84 7.61
C ILE A 198 -51.78 19.33 7.33
N ALA A 199 -51.79 18.93 6.05
CA ALA A 199 -51.81 17.52 5.66
C ALA A 199 -50.61 16.75 6.23
N LYS A 200 -49.43 17.40 6.25
CA LYS A 200 -48.20 16.83 6.80
C LYS A 200 -48.25 16.68 8.32
N GLN A 201 -48.79 17.65 9.05
CA GLN A 201 -48.96 17.54 10.50
C GLN A 201 -50.00 16.49 10.90
N GLN A 202 -51.19 16.49 10.29
CA GLN A 202 -52.20 15.45 10.56
C GLN A 202 -51.64 14.03 10.35
N LYS A 203 -50.77 13.85 9.35
CA LYS A 203 -50.12 12.56 9.04
C LYS A 203 -48.97 12.18 10.00
N LEU A 204 -48.20 13.15 10.50
CA LEU A 204 -47.01 12.89 11.33
C LEU A 204 -47.30 12.86 12.83
N SER A 205 -48.17 13.75 13.32
CA SER A 205 -48.42 13.95 14.76
C SER A 205 -49.83 13.53 15.19
N GLY A 206 -50.68 13.08 14.26
CA GLY A 206 -52.06 12.65 14.56
C GLY A 206 -53.01 13.78 14.99
N MET A 207 -52.57 15.04 14.85
CA MET A 207 -53.35 16.23 15.20
C MET A 207 -54.68 16.28 14.43
N SER A 208 -55.71 16.82 15.08
CA SER A 208 -56.94 17.21 14.38
C SER A 208 -56.66 18.33 13.37
N TYR A 209 -57.57 18.50 12.40
CA TYR A 209 -57.42 19.51 11.35
C TYR A 209 -57.25 20.92 11.91
N ASP A 210 -58.00 21.27 12.97
CA ASP A 210 -57.96 22.59 13.59
C ASP A 210 -56.67 22.83 14.41
N GLU A 211 -56.12 21.79 15.05
CA GLU A 211 -54.81 21.85 15.72
C GLU A 211 -53.67 22.02 14.72
N ALA A 212 -53.67 21.21 13.66
CA ALA A 212 -52.70 21.31 12.57
C ALA A 212 -52.78 22.67 11.87
N LYS A 213 -54.00 23.17 11.61
CA LYS A 213 -54.23 24.51 11.04
C LYS A 213 -53.74 25.62 11.95
N LYS A 214 -54.01 25.53 13.26
CA LYS A 214 -53.52 26.50 14.24
C LYS A 214 -51.98 26.52 14.25
N TYR A 215 -51.34 25.35 14.32
CA TYR A 215 -49.89 25.20 14.28
C TYR A 215 -49.28 25.82 13.00
N CYS A 216 -49.83 25.47 11.83
CA CYS A 216 -49.34 25.92 10.52
C CYS A 216 -49.67 27.38 10.19
N THR A 217 -50.48 28.08 10.98
CA THR A 217 -50.83 29.50 10.78
C THR A 217 -50.30 30.44 11.86
N THR A 218 -49.78 29.93 12.98
CA THR A 218 -49.04 30.74 13.95
C THR A 218 -47.68 31.19 13.41
N PRO A 219 -47.38 32.50 13.34
CA PRO A 219 -46.04 32.99 13.01
C PRO A 219 -45.06 32.63 14.14
N SER A 220 -44.05 31.82 13.83
CA SER A 220 -42.82 31.74 14.62
C SER A 220 -42.06 33.07 14.42
N VAL A 221 -41.39 33.68 15.41
CA VAL A 221 -40.65 33.08 16.53
C VAL A 221 -40.89 33.88 17.83
N ALA A 222 -41.40 33.22 18.87
CA ALA A 222 -40.98 33.54 20.24
C ALA A 222 -39.73 32.70 20.53
N PRO A 223 -38.72 33.22 21.27
CA PRO A 223 -37.54 32.42 21.60
C PRO A 223 -37.96 31.14 22.34
N LEU A 224 -37.43 30.00 21.89
CA LEU A 224 -37.62 28.70 22.54
C LEU A 224 -37.30 28.81 24.03
N ASP A 225 -38.11 28.15 24.86
CA ASP A 225 -37.86 28.05 26.31
C ASP A 225 -36.40 27.59 26.54
N PRO A 226 -35.61 28.27 27.39
CA PRO A 226 -34.27 27.81 27.76
C PRO A 226 -34.22 26.33 28.19
N ILE A 227 -35.28 25.81 28.82
CA ILE A 227 -35.42 24.40 29.18
C ILE A 227 -35.57 23.54 27.92
N GLU A 228 -36.37 23.94 26.92
CA GLU A 228 -36.53 23.20 25.67
C GLU A 228 -35.24 23.22 24.82
N SER A 229 -34.59 24.39 24.71
CA SER A 229 -33.30 24.51 24.01
C SER A 229 -32.21 23.68 24.67
N CYS A 230 -32.19 23.62 26.00
CA CYS A 230 -31.30 22.75 26.76
C CYS A 230 -31.68 21.27 26.55
N ALA A 231 -32.97 20.92 26.65
CA ALA A 231 -33.45 19.55 26.55
C ALA A 231 -33.16 18.93 25.18
N ARG A 232 -33.40 19.68 24.08
CA ARG A 232 -33.02 19.25 22.72
C ARG A 232 -31.53 18.92 22.61
N LYS A 233 -30.66 19.71 23.25
CA LYS A 233 -29.22 19.48 23.26
C LYS A 233 -28.81 18.27 24.13
N TYR A 234 -29.50 18.03 25.23
CA TYR A 234 -29.36 16.79 26.00
C TYR A 234 -29.80 15.55 25.21
N MET A 235 -30.91 15.62 24.47
CA MET A 235 -31.37 14.52 23.61
C MET A 235 -30.37 14.25 22.47
N GLU A 236 -29.90 15.32 21.81
CA GLU A 236 -28.92 15.26 20.71
C GLU A 236 -27.63 14.55 21.14
N VAL A 237 -27.18 14.82 22.37
CA VAL A 237 -25.87 14.39 22.88
C VAL A 237 -25.93 13.06 23.63
N PHE A 238 -27.00 12.78 24.40
CA PHE A 238 -27.10 11.58 25.24
C PHE A 238 -28.13 10.55 24.78
N GLY A 239 -28.97 10.85 23.78
CA GLY A 239 -29.98 9.92 23.27
C GLY A 239 -31.12 9.60 24.27
N ILE A 240 -31.28 10.41 25.31
CA ILE A 240 -32.35 10.28 26.32
C ILE A 240 -33.67 10.89 25.82
N THR A 241 -34.77 10.62 26.53
CA THR A 241 -36.08 11.19 26.17
C THR A 241 -36.16 12.69 26.48
N PHE A 242 -37.03 13.41 25.78
CA PHE A 242 -37.27 14.85 26.03
C PHE A 242 -37.68 15.14 27.47
N ASP A 243 -38.41 14.21 28.10
CA ASP A 243 -38.93 14.36 29.46
C ASP A 243 -37.85 14.15 30.53
N GLU A 244 -36.87 13.27 30.28
CA GLU A 244 -35.64 13.14 31.10
C GLU A 244 -34.72 14.35 30.90
N ALA A 245 -34.52 14.76 29.65
CA ALA A 245 -33.71 15.92 29.30
C ALA A 245 -34.23 17.23 29.93
N SER A 246 -35.55 17.44 29.88
CA SER A 246 -36.21 18.61 30.49
C SER A 246 -36.04 18.64 32.00
N LYS A 247 -36.04 17.48 32.68
CA LYS A 247 -35.80 17.41 34.15
C LYS A 247 -34.37 17.79 34.53
N LEU A 248 -33.37 17.41 33.74
CA LEU A 248 -31.97 17.76 33.97
C LEU A 248 -31.72 19.26 33.75
N CYS A 249 -32.34 19.82 32.71
CA CYS A 249 -32.30 21.25 32.42
C CYS A 249 -33.05 22.08 33.48
N ALA A 250 -34.22 21.61 33.95
CA ALA A 250 -34.96 22.23 35.05
C ALA A 250 -34.21 22.17 36.40
N ALA A 251 -33.30 21.19 36.58
CA ALA A 251 -32.38 21.12 37.72
C ALA A 251 -31.21 22.12 37.63
N GLY A 252 -31.19 23.01 36.64
CA GLY A 252 -30.20 24.10 36.52
C GLY A 252 -28.88 23.70 35.85
N GLN A 253 -28.79 22.51 35.24
CA GLN A 253 -27.62 22.16 34.44
C GLN A 253 -27.67 22.90 33.09
N THR A 254 -26.74 23.83 32.88
CA THR A 254 -26.59 24.54 31.61
C THR A 254 -25.90 23.68 30.56
N SER A 255 -26.14 23.95 29.28
CA SER A 255 -25.47 23.26 28.17
C SER A 255 -23.94 23.43 28.14
N ALA A 256 -23.40 24.43 28.85
CA ALA A 256 -21.96 24.58 29.05
C ALA A 256 -21.40 23.53 30.04
N ASN A 257 -22.13 23.25 31.12
CA ASN A 257 -21.76 22.23 32.10
C ASN A 257 -21.82 20.81 31.48
N VAL A 258 -22.79 20.56 30.59
CA VAL A 258 -22.90 19.31 29.82
C VAL A 258 -21.61 19.00 29.07
N ASN A 259 -21.15 19.92 28.22
CA ASN A 259 -19.95 19.73 27.41
C ASN A 259 -18.70 19.56 28.28
N ALA A 260 -18.63 20.25 29.43
CA ALA A 260 -17.53 20.09 30.38
C ALA A 260 -17.51 18.69 31.03
N VAL A 261 -18.67 18.13 31.40
CA VAL A 261 -18.77 16.76 31.94
C VAL A 261 -18.39 15.73 30.86
N ILE A 262 -18.89 15.87 29.63
CA ILE A 262 -18.56 14.95 28.53
C ILE A 262 -17.07 14.94 28.20
N ASN A 263 -16.48 16.12 28.01
CA ASN A 263 -15.05 16.25 27.72
C ASN A 263 -14.22 15.64 28.86
N ARG A 264 -14.62 15.86 30.12
CA ARG A 264 -13.96 15.25 31.28
C ARG A 264 -14.09 13.71 31.29
N CYS A 265 -15.28 13.16 31.03
CA CYS A 265 -15.44 11.70 31.00
C CYS A 265 -14.63 11.08 29.85
N GLY A 266 -14.60 11.71 28.67
CA GLY A 266 -13.77 11.29 27.53
C GLY A 266 -12.26 11.36 27.81
N GLU A 267 -11.79 12.39 28.51
CA GLU A 267 -10.39 12.45 28.98
C GLU A 267 -10.07 11.34 30.00
N LEU A 268 -10.98 11.04 30.92
CA LEU A 268 -10.83 9.95 31.89
C LEU A 268 -10.81 8.58 31.18
N GLU A 269 -11.65 8.34 30.18
CA GLU A 269 -11.62 7.12 29.36
C GLU A 269 -10.32 7.01 28.55
N LYS A 270 -9.84 8.11 27.96
CA LYS A 270 -8.54 8.14 27.25
C LYS A 270 -7.37 7.80 28.18
N LYS A 271 -7.35 8.37 29.39
CA LYS A 271 -6.38 8.03 30.45
C LYS A 271 -6.48 6.57 30.87
N LEU A 272 -7.71 6.02 31.01
CA LEU A 272 -7.95 4.64 31.40
C LEU A 272 -7.39 3.67 30.35
N ASN A 273 -7.67 3.92 29.07
CA ASN A 273 -7.11 3.14 27.96
C ASN A 273 -5.57 3.21 27.92
N THR A 274 -4.98 4.38 28.19
CA THR A 274 -3.52 4.54 28.27
C THR A 274 -2.90 3.76 29.44
N LEU A 275 -3.55 3.76 30.61
CA LEU A 275 -3.09 2.96 31.75
C LEU A 275 -3.25 1.46 31.51
N MET A 276 -4.33 1.01 30.85
CA MET A 276 -4.49 -0.40 30.48
C MET A 276 -3.38 -0.87 29.53
N GLU A 277 -3.00 -0.07 28.52
CA GLU A 277 -1.90 -0.43 27.62
C GLU A 277 -0.54 -0.45 28.35
N ARG A 278 -0.31 0.46 29.31
CA ARG A 278 0.87 0.41 30.20
C ARG A 278 0.88 -0.81 31.11
N LEU A 279 -0.28 -1.23 31.64
CA LEU A 279 -0.39 -2.41 32.50
C LEU A 279 0.04 -3.70 31.78
N ARG A 280 -0.22 -3.79 30.47
CA ARG A 280 0.10 -4.97 29.63
C ARG A 280 1.61 -5.30 29.59
N ILE A 281 2.46 -4.28 29.67
CA ILE A 281 3.92 -4.40 29.63
C ILE A 281 4.58 -4.30 31.02
N ALA A 282 3.88 -3.75 32.01
CA ALA A 282 4.39 -3.59 33.37
C ALA A 282 4.50 -4.94 34.11
N GLN A 283 5.43 -5.02 35.05
CA GLN A 283 5.65 -6.18 35.91
C GLN A 283 5.92 -5.74 37.35
N GLY A 284 5.70 -6.64 38.31
CA GLY A 284 5.98 -6.40 39.73
C GLY A 284 5.33 -5.11 40.25
N GLN A 285 6.13 -4.29 40.95
CA GLN A 285 5.64 -3.08 41.61
C GLN A 285 5.02 -2.05 40.65
N ASP A 286 5.50 -1.96 39.41
CA ASP A 286 4.95 -1.02 38.43
C ASP A 286 3.55 -1.44 37.97
N ALA A 287 3.30 -2.75 37.84
CA ALA A 287 1.97 -3.26 37.53
C ALA A 287 1.00 -2.98 38.70
N GLU A 288 1.42 -3.17 39.95
CA GLU A 288 0.61 -2.82 41.13
C GLU A 288 0.25 -1.34 41.19
N ASN A 289 1.23 -0.46 40.90
CA ASN A 289 1.03 0.99 40.86
C ASN A 289 0.03 1.38 39.76
N ILE A 290 0.18 0.83 38.56
CA ILE A 290 -0.75 1.09 37.44
C ILE A 290 -2.16 0.56 37.75
N ILE A 291 -2.30 -0.60 38.40
CA ILE A 291 -3.60 -1.12 38.84
C ILE A 291 -4.24 -0.13 39.83
N LYS A 292 -3.48 0.38 40.81
CA LYS A 292 -3.98 1.37 41.77
C LYS A 292 -4.46 2.66 41.08
N ASP A 293 -3.72 3.17 40.10
CA ASP A 293 -4.12 4.33 39.30
C ASP A 293 -5.40 4.04 38.49
N ILE A 294 -5.54 2.84 37.92
CA ILE A 294 -6.74 2.38 37.21
C ILE A 294 -7.96 2.34 38.14
N LEU A 295 -7.81 1.88 39.40
CA LEU A 295 -8.91 1.85 40.38
C LEU A 295 -9.37 3.25 40.78
N ALA A 296 -8.43 4.16 41.03
CA ALA A 296 -8.74 5.57 41.30
C ALA A 296 -9.48 6.21 40.10
N LEU A 297 -8.95 6.02 38.89
CA LEU A 297 -9.50 6.58 37.67
C LEU A 297 -10.89 6.02 37.32
N LYS A 298 -11.17 4.74 37.61
CA LYS A 298 -12.53 4.16 37.51
C LYS A 298 -13.50 4.77 38.50
N THR A 299 -13.03 5.12 39.70
CA THR A 299 -13.88 5.76 40.71
C THR A 299 -14.25 7.19 40.27
N GLU A 300 -13.30 7.93 39.69
CA GLU A 300 -13.58 9.19 39.01
C GLU A 300 -14.52 9.02 37.81
N LEU A 301 -14.29 8.02 36.96
CA LEU A 301 -15.09 7.77 35.77
C LEU A 301 -16.53 7.36 36.11
N ARG A 302 -16.74 6.48 37.11
CA ARG A 302 -18.08 6.14 37.64
C ARG A 302 -18.79 7.38 38.19
N THR A 303 -18.05 8.27 38.85
CA THR A 303 -18.60 9.55 39.36
C THR A 303 -18.99 10.48 38.20
N CYS A 304 -18.17 10.54 37.15
CA CYS A 304 -18.44 11.31 35.93
C CYS A 304 -19.66 10.75 35.17
N GLN A 305 -19.72 9.43 34.99
CA GLN A 305 -20.82 8.72 34.33
C GLN A 305 -22.11 8.74 35.15
N ALA A 306 -22.07 8.84 36.49
CA ALA A 306 -23.26 9.05 37.32
C ALA A 306 -23.81 10.49 37.24
N GLN A 307 -23.00 11.45 36.77
CA GLN A 307 -23.43 12.81 36.44
C GLN A 307 -23.95 12.93 34.99
N ALA A 308 -23.74 11.89 34.17
CA ALA A 308 -24.33 11.76 32.84
C ALA A 308 -25.61 10.90 32.91
N PRO A 309 -26.69 11.26 32.20
CA PRO A 309 -27.93 10.50 32.24
C PRO A 309 -27.80 9.19 31.44
N GLN A 310 -28.22 8.06 32.02
CA GLN A 310 -28.11 6.75 31.38
C GLN A 310 -29.32 6.41 30.51
N ALA A 311 -29.08 6.03 29.25
CA ALA A 311 -30.12 5.59 28.33
C ALA A 311 -30.70 4.20 28.69
N THR A 312 -32.00 4.02 28.50
CA THR A 312 -32.73 2.80 28.90
C THR A 312 -32.73 1.69 27.83
N LYS A 313 -32.79 0.43 28.28
CA LYS A 313 -32.63 -0.78 27.47
C LYS A 313 -33.84 -1.10 26.57
N ILE A 314 -33.63 -1.26 25.26
CA ILE A 314 -34.52 -2.00 24.34
C ILE A 314 -33.79 -3.26 23.83
N VAL A 315 -34.45 -4.43 23.79
CA VAL A 315 -33.88 -5.72 23.33
C VAL A 315 -34.31 -5.97 21.88
N THR A 316 -33.40 -6.44 21.03
CA THR A 316 -33.71 -6.99 19.69
C THR A 316 -32.89 -8.26 19.43
N PRO A 317 -33.33 -9.14 18.51
CA PRO A 317 -32.92 -10.55 18.50
C PRO A 317 -31.67 -10.81 17.66
N GLY A 318 -30.88 -11.82 18.05
CA GLY A 318 -29.78 -12.32 17.23
C GLY A 318 -30.27 -12.97 15.93
N ILE A 319 -29.51 -12.75 14.85
CA ILE A 319 -29.66 -13.43 13.56
C ILE A 319 -29.43 -14.94 13.76
N LYS A 320 -30.32 -15.78 13.22
CA LYS A 320 -30.36 -17.22 13.50
C LYS A 320 -29.82 -18.13 12.38
N ASN A 321 -29.62 -17.61 11.17
CA ASN A 321 -29.24 -18.40 10.00
C ASN A 321 -28.02 -17.78 9.31
N PRO A 322 -26.87 -18.47 9.21
CA PRO A 322 -25.68 -17.93 8.56
C PRO A 322 -25.88 -17.68 7.05
N CYS A 323 -26.83 -18.38 6.41
CA CYS A 323 -27.14 -18.15 4.99
C CYS A 323 -27.68 -16.72 4.73
N ASP A 324 -28.36 -16.11 5.71
CA ASP A 324 -28.99 -14.79 5.54
C ASP A 324 -27.94 -13.66 5.56
N GLU A 325 -26.77 -13.87 6.19
CA GLU A 325 -25.68 -12.90 6.22
C GLU A 325 -24.75 -12.97 4.98
N ILE A 326 -24.72 -14.10 4.25
CA ILE A 326 -23.82 -14.30 3.10
C ILE A 326 -23.94 -13.18 2.04
N PRO A 327 -25.14 -12.77 1.59
CA PRO A 327 -25.28 -11.67 0.64
C PRO A 327 -24.71 -10.36 1.19
N MET A 328 -25.00 -10.04 2.46
CA MET A 328 -24.56 -8.79 3.09
C MET A 328 -23.03 -8.70 3.21
N ILE A 329 -22.35 -9.82 3.47
CA ILE A 329 -20.88 -9.85 3.51
C ILE A 329 -20.29 -9.75 2.10
N ARG A 330 -20.90 -10.39 1.09
CA ARG A 330 -20.48 -10.23 -0.31
C ARG A 330 -20.60 -8.78 -0.77
N ASP A 331 -21.77 -8.15 -0.57
CA ASP A 331 -21.99 -6.73 -0.88
C ASP A 331 -20.98 -5.80 -0.16
N SER A 332 -20.57 -6.18 1.05
CA SER A 332 -19.56 -5.44 1.83
C SER A 332 -18.15 -5.63 1.26
N LEU A 333 -17.78 -6.84 0.85
CA LEU A 333 -16.50 -7.13 0.18
C LEU A 333 -16.37 -6.34 -1.11
N ASP A 334 -17.40 -6.34 -1.96
CA ASP A 334 -17.42 -5.59 -3.21
C ASP A 334 -17.23 -4.07 -2.97
N GLN A 335 -17.75 -3.54 -1.85
CA GLN A 335 -17.54 -2.14 -1.44
C GLN A 335 -16.10 -1.89 -0.96
N PHE A 336 -15.50 -2.83 -0.22
CA PHE A 336 -14.11 -2.72 0.21
C PHE A 336 -13.13 -2.85 -0.96
N GLU A 337 -13.41 -3.72 -1.93
CA GLU A 337 -12.60 -3.91 -3.13
C GLU A 337 -12.52 -2.64 -3.97
N ARG A 338 -13.67 -1.99 -4.20
CA ARG A 338 -13.74 -0.67 -4.86
C ARG A 338 -12.95 0.40 -4.10
N LYS A 339 -13.01 0.44 -2.76
CA LYS A 339 -12.24 1.39 -1.95
C LYS A 339 -10.73 1.12 -2.02
N ILE A 340 -10.33 -0.14 -1.94
CA ILE A 340 -8.93 -0.59 -2.08
C ILE A 340 -8.37 -0.17 -3.44
N MET A 341 -9.15 -0.34 -4.52
CA MET A 341 -8.77 0.08 -5.87
C MET A 341 -8.53 1.59 -5.96
N VAL A 342 -9.46 2.41 -5.44
CA VAL A 342 -9.32 3.89 -5.42
C VAL A 342 -8.11 4.33 -4.58
N ILE A 343 -7.85 3.69 -3.45
CA ILE A 343 -6.69 4.03 -2.59
C ILE A 343 -5.38 3.64 -3.29
N LYS A 344 -5.31 2.48 -3.96
CA LYS A 344 -4.15 2.09 -4.78
C LYS A 344 -3.89 3.09 -5.92
N GLU A 345 -4.94 3.59 -6.56
CA GLU A 345 -4.82 4.63 -7.59
C GLU A 345 -4.27 5.94 -6.98
N ALA A 346 -4.76 6.36 -5.82
CA ALA A 346 -4.24 7.53 -5.09
C ALA A 346 -2.78 7.36 -4.65
N ILE A 347 -2.37 6.16 -4.22
CA ILE A 347 -0.98 5.83 -3.90
C ILE A 347 -0.10 5.95 -5.16
N SER A 348 -0.55 5.43 -6.31
CA SER A 348 0.22 5.53 -7.56
C SER A 348 0.40 6.98 -8.06
N LYS A 349 -0.48 7.90 -7.65
CA LYS A 349 -0.39 9.35 -7.90
C LYS A 349 0.42 10.11 -6.84
N GLY A 350 0.82 9.46 -5.75
CA GLY A 350 1.46 10.11 -4.59
C GLY A 350 0.50 10.94 -3.72
N GLU A 351 -0.81 10.78 -3.88
CA GLU A 351 -1.85 11.45 -3.08
C GLU A 351 -2.08 10.75 -1.72
N MET A 352 -1.71 9.48 -1.62
CA MET A 352 -1.83 8.63 -0.43
C MET A 352 -0.60 7.74 -0.24
N THR A 353 -0.49 7.10 0.91
CA THR A 353 0.60 6.18 1.28
C THR A 353 0.10 4.74 1.43
N GLU A 354 0.98 3.74 1.29
CA GLU A 354 0.63 2.32 1.56
C GLU A 354 0.07 2.08 2.99
N THR A 355 0.48 2.92 3.94
CA THR A 355 -0.09 2.93 5.30
C THR A 355 -1.59 3.25 5.35
N ASP A 356 -2.11 4.04 4.39
CA ASP A 356 -3.54 4.36 4.27
C ASP A 356 -4.36 3.18 3.71
N LEU A 357 -3.73 2.31 2.92
CA LEU A 357 -4.36 1.11 2.34
C LEU A 357 -4.47 -0.04 3.35
N ALA A 358 -3.46 -0.21 4.21
CA ALA A 358 -3.36 -1.29 5.19
C ALA A 358 -4.65 -1.61 5.99
N PRO A 359 -5.41 -0.64 6.57
CA PRO A 359 -6.64 -0.96 7.30
C PRO A 359 -7.75 -1.54 6.40
N TYR A 360 -7.86 -1.11 5.14
CA TYR A 360 -8.90 -1.60 4.21
C TYR A 360 -8.59 -3.02 3.72
N THR A 361 -7.34 -3.28 3.34
CA THR A 361 -6.88 -4.63 2.95
C THR A 361 -7.07 -5.64 4.08
N LYS A 362 -6.84 -5.21 5.34
CA LYS A 362 -7.07 -6.04 6.52
C LYS A 362 -8.55 -6.39 6.72
N GLU A 363 -9.45 -5.41 6.64
CA GLU A 363 -10.89 -5.64 6.80
C GLU A 363 -11.45 -6.48 5.64
N TYR A 364 -10.98 -6.27 4.40
CA TYR A 364 -11.35 -7.09 3.24
C TYR A 364 -10.95 -8.56 3.43
N ASN A 365 -9.69 -8.84 3.78
CA ASN A 365 -9.23 -10.22 4.02
C ASN A 365 -10.03 -10.90 5.14
N TYR A 366 -10.30 -10.16 6.23
CA TYR A 366 -11.15 -10.65 7.33
C TYR A 366 -12.58 -10.98 6.88
N LEU A 367 -13.23 -10.09 6.11
CA LEU A 367 -14.58 -10.34 5.59
C LEU A 367 -14.61 -11.51 4.60
N ARG A 368 -13.54 -11.72 3.82
CA ARG A 368 -13.42 -12.85 2.87
C ARG A 368 -13.34 -14.18 3.60
N GLU A 369 -12.48 -14.27 4.61
CA GLU A 369 -12.38 -15.45 5.46
C GLU A 369 -13.70 -15.77 6.18
N ARG A 370 -14.42 -14.73 6.65
CA ARG A 370 -15.77 -14.92 7.21
C ARG A 370 -16.77 -15.38 6.14
N LEU A 371 -16.74 -14.83 4.93
CA LEU A 371 -17.62 -15.27 3.84
C LEU A 371 -17.40 -16.75 3.53
N GLU A 372 -16.14 -17.21 3.48
CA GLU A 372 -15.78 -18.62 3.29
C GLU A 372 -16.36 -19.49 4.42
N LYS A 373 -16.14 -19.13 5.69
CA LYS A 373 -16.67 -19.85 6.87
C LYS A 373 -18.21 -19.90 6.91
N MET A 374 -18.88 -18.78 6.61
CA MET A 374 -20.35 -18.74 6.57
C MET A 374 -20.92 -19.52 5.39
N THR A 375 -20.27 -19.46 4.22
CA THR A 375 -20.65 -20.24 3.03
C THR A 375 -20.56 -21.74 3.33
N PHE A 376 -19.46 -22.18 3.96
CA PHE A 376 -19.30 -23.58 4.38
C PHE A 376 -20.37 -24.00 5.40
N ALA A 377 -20.62 -23.21 6.45
CA ALA A 377 -21.63 -23.55 7.46
C ALA A 377 -23.06 -23.60 6.87
N CYS A 378 -23.40 -22.64 6.00
CA CYS A 378 -24.65 -22.61 5.26
C CYS A 378 -24.83 -23.86 4.38
N GLN A 379 -23.80 -24.27 3.63
CA GLN A 379 -23.80 -25.51 2.84
C GLN A 379 -23.98 -26.76 3.70
N GLN A 380 -23.43 -26.77 4.93
CA GLN A 380 -23.58 -27.87 5.88
C GLN A 380 -24.94 -27.88 6.61
N GLY A 381 -25.76 -26.84 6.45
CA GLY A 381 -27.01 -26.66 7.21
C GLY A 381 -26.80 -26.54 8.72
N LYS A 382 -25.58 -26.23 9.15
CA LYS A 382 -25.20 -26.08 10.56
C LYS A 382 -25.17 -24.60 10.92
N PRO A 383 -25.57 -24.21 12.16
CA PRO A 383 -25.21 -22.89 12.65
C PRO A 383 -23.69 -22.74 12.62
N LEU A 384 -23.20 -21.52 12.43
CA LEU A 384 -21.79 -21.21 12.72
C LEU A 384 -21.49 -21.68 14.16
N GLU A 385 -20.32 -22.27 14.40
CA GLU A 385 -19.86 -22.40 15.78
C GLU A 385 -19.84 -21.00 16.40
N GLU A 386 -20.40 -20.85 17.60
CA GLU A 386 -20.45 -19.55 18.26
C GLU A 386 -19.01 -19.08 18.51
N GLU A 387 -18.59 -18.09 17.71
CA GLU A 387 -17.38 -17.29 17.91
C GLU A 387 -17.25 -16.94 19.39
N SER A 388 -16.05 -17.13 19.95
CA SER A 388 -15.81 -16.84 21.37
C SER A 388 -16.36 -15.45 21.71
N PRO A 389 -17.16 -15.31 22.79
CA PRO A 389 -17.73 -14.03 23.20
C PRO A 389 -16.68 -12.93 23.34
N CYS A 390 -15.42 -13.28 23.63
CA CYS A 390 -14.31 -12.35 23.68
C CYS A 390 -13.84 -11.87 22.29
N ALA A 391 -13.75 -12.76 21.29
CA ALA A 391 -13.46 -12.37 19.91
C ALA A 391 -14.60 -11.52 19.33
N ARG A 392 -15.86 -11.97 19.55
CA ARG A 392 -17.07 -11.23 19.17
C ARG A 392 -17.14 -9.86 19.84
N LEU A 393 -16.84 -9.77 21.15
CA LEU A 393 -16.75 -8.50 21.89
C LEU A 393 -15.73 -7.55 21.25
N SER A 394 -14.51 -8.03 20.99
CA SER A 394 -13.44 -7.21 20.40
C SER A 394 -13.87 -6.61 19.05
N ARG A 395 -14.53 -7.39 18.19
CA ARG A 395 -15.08 -6.90 16.92
C ARG A 395 -16.19 -5.88 17.13
N LEU A 396 -17.14 -6.13 18.03
CA LEU A 396 -18.22 -5.19 18.31
C LEU A 396 -17.69 -3.84 18.81
N GLU A 397 -16.64 -3.83 19.65
CA GLU A 397 -15.97 -2.60 20.09
C GLU A 397 -15.19 -1.88 18.98
N LEU A 398 -14.73 -2.59 17.95
CA LEU A 398 -14.15 -1.98 16.74
C LEU A 398 -15.24 -1.31 15.89
N ILE A 399 -16.34 -2.04 15.60
CA ILE A 399 -17.49 -1.53 14.84
C ILE A 399 -18.12 -0.32 15.54
N TYR A 400 -18.24 -0.35 16.87
CA TYR A 400 -18.73 0.77 17.67
C TYR A 400 -17.87 2.03 17.49
N ARG A 401 -16.54 1.89 17.54
CA ARG A 401 -15.61 3.01 17.29
C ARG A 401 -15.76 3.56 15.86
N GLN A 402 -15.73 2.70 14.85
CA GLN A 402 -15.90 3.11 13.45
C GLN A 402 -17.22 3.88 13.20
N ILE A 403 -18.32 3.45 13.83
CA ILE A 403 -19.62 4.16 13.73
C ILE A 403 -19.57 5.49 14.49
N ASN A 404 -18.94 5.54 15.67
CA ASN A 404 -18.79 6.75 16.45
C ASN A 404 -17.95 7.81 15.71
N ASP A 405 -16.85 7.40 15.09
CA ASP A 405 -15.99 8.26 14.28
C ASP A 405 -16.74 8.72 13.00
N GLY A 406 -17.53 7.82 12.39
CA GLY A 406 -18.42 8.15 11.27
C GLY A 406 -19.52 9.16 11.61
N ILE A 407 -20.02 9.17 12.86
CA ILE A 407 -20.96 10.20 13.34
C ILE A 407 -20.28 11.57 13.41
N ALA A 408 -19.02 11.64 13.82
CA ALA A 408 -18.28 12.91 13.92
C ALA A 408 -17.97 13.54 12.54
N GLY A 409 -17.95 12.73 11.46
CA GLY A 409 -17.74 13.18 10.08
C GLY A 409 -19.00 13.33 9.23
N ALA A 410 -20.20 13.05 9.77
CA ALA A 410 -21.44 13.05 9.00
C ALA A 410 -22.15 14.42 9.05
N ASN A 411 -22.52 14.94 7.86
CA ASN A 411 -23.19 16.25 7.70
C ASN A 411 -24.72 16.15 7.51
N ASP A 412 -25.30 14.95 7.45
CA ASP A 412 -26.75 14.72 7.34
C ASP A 412 -27.33 14.25 8.67
N ASP A 413 -28.23 15.06 9.25
CA ASP A 413 -28.91 14.77 10.51
C ASP A 413 -29.64 13.41 10.51
N ASN A 414 -30.16 12.97 9.36
CA ASN A 414 -30.86 11.69 9.24
C ASN A 414 -29.87 10.52 9.32
N MET A 415 -28.73 10.63 8.63
CA MET A 415 -27.63 9.68 8.71
C MET A 415 -27.05 9.65 10.14
N VAL A 416 -26.83 10.80 10.78
CA VAL A 416 -26.38 10.91 12.17
C VAL A 416 -27.37 10.22 13.12
N ALA A 417 -28.68 10.44 12.97
CA ALA A 417 -29.71 9.80 13.79
C ALA A 417 -29.74 8.27 13.60
N ALA A 418 -29.62 7.79 12.36
CA ALA A 418 -29.55 6.36 12.05
C ALA A 418 -28.31 5.69 12.65
N LEU A 419 -27.13 6.33 12.54
CA LEU A 419 -25.89 5.84 13.12
C LEU A 419 -25.94 5.84 14.65
N LYS A 420 -26.49 6.89 15.29
CA LYS A 420 -26.69 6.94 16.75
C LYS A 420 -27.58 5.80 17.26
N ASN A 421 -28.67 5.47 16.55
CA ASN A 421 -29.52 4.34 16.90
C ASN A 421 -28.76 2.99 16.77
N LYS A 422 -28.02 2.79 15.68
CA LYS A 422 -27.15 1.61 15.49
C LYS A 422 -26.10 1.47 16.61
N LEU A 423 -25.51 2.59 17.02
CA LEU A 423 -24.53 2.66 18.11
C LEU A 423 -25.14 2.30 19.48
N ALA A 424 -26.36 2.74 19.77
CA ALA A 424 -27.08 2.37 20.99
C ALA A 424 -27.41 0.87 21.06
N MET A 425 -27.80 0.25 19.93
CA MET A 425 -28.00 -1.20 19.85
C MET A 425 -26.68 -1.97 20.08
N LEU A 426 -25.58 -1.50 19.46
CA LEU A 426 -24.26 -2.10 19.63
C LEU A 426 -23.74 -1.99 21.07
N ALA A 427 -23.91 -0.85 21.74
CA ALA A 427 -23.51 -0.67 23.14
C ALA A 427 -24.11 -1.74 24.07
N LYS A 428 -25.37 -2.12 23.83
CA LYS A 428 -26.06 -3.15 24.61
C LYS A 428 -25.58 -4.56 24.31
N GLU A 429 -25.34 -4.88 23.04
CA GLU A 429 -24.76 -6.17 22.65
C GLU A 429 -23.33 -6.29 23.22
N ILE A 430 -22.53 -5.23 23.15
CA ILE A 430 -21.20 -5.13 23.78
C ILE A 430 -21.28 -5.47 25.27
N GLU A 431 -22.17 -4.84 26.05
CA GLU A 431 -22.29 -5.15 27.48
C GLU A 431 -22.72 -6.61 27.73
N THR A 432 -23.58 -7.15 26.88
CA THR A 432 -23.98 -8.57 26.94
C THR A 432 -22.78 -9.50 26.69
N GLN A 433 -21.94 -9.18 25.70
CA GLN A 433 -20.73 -9.94 25.40
C GLN A 433 -19.62 -9.72 26.44
N LYS A 434 -19.52 -8.56 27.11
CA LYS A 434 -18.61 -8.32 28.26
C LYS A 434 -18.91 -9.25 29.43
N GLN A 435 -20.18 -9.52 29.70
CA GLN A 435 -20.58 -10.46 30.76
C GLN A 435 -20.27 -11.91 30.35
N ARG A 436 -20.57 -12.30 29.10
CA ARG A 436 -20.23 -13.64 28.56
C ARG A 436 -18.71 -13.89 28.53
N CYS A 437 -17.94 -12.96 28.00
CA CYS A 437 -16.48 -13.05 27.86
C CYS A 437 -15.75 -13.14 29.21
N ARG A 438 -16.26 -12.49 30.26
CA ARG A 438 -15.75 -12.66 31.63
C ARG A 438 -15.86 -14.11 32.13
N GLY A 439 -17.02 -14.74 31.91
CA GLY A 439 -17.28 -16.10 32.38
C GLY A 439 -16.75 -17.22 31.50
N GLU A 440 -16.54 -16.97 30.20
CA GLU A 440 -16.04 -17.96 29.26
C GLU A 440 -14.51 -18.10 29.36
N LYS A 441 -14.03 -19.33 29.47
CA LYS A 441 -12.60 -19.64 29.33
C LYS A 441 -12.19 -19.40 27.88
N LEU A 442 -11.07 -18.70 27.67
CA LEU A 442 -10.50 -18.56 26.33
C LEU A 442 -10.09 -19.95 25.79
N ASP A 443 -10.28 -20.19 24.49
CA ASP A 443 -10.20 -21.52 23.84
C ASP A 443 -9.49 -21.43 22.48
N THR A 444 -8.42 -22.22 22.27
CA THR A 444 -7.66 -22.25 21.01
C THR A 444 -8.46 -22.85 19.86
N GLY A 445 -9.51 -23.64 20.13
CA GLY A 445 -10.43 -24.12 19.10
C GLY A 445 -11.23 -22.99 18.41
N LYS A 446 -11.36 -21.83 19.07
CA LYS A 446 -12.18 -20.69 18.61
C LYS A 446 -11.37 -19.48 18.13
N VAL A 447 -10.06 -19.63 17.94
CA VAL A 447 -9.17 -18.59 17.39
C VAL A 447 -8.30 -19.17 16.28
N ASP A 448 -8.30 -18.47 15.15
CA ASP A 448 -7.63 -18.91 13.93
C ASP A 448 -6.22 -18.33 13.82
N SER A 449 -5.98 -17.14 14.40
CA SER A 449 -4.68 -16.45 14.39
C SER A 449 -4.20 -16.02 15.77
N LEU A 450 -2.89 -15.73 15.88
CA LEU A 450 -2.30 -15.06 17.05
C LEU A 450 -2.93 -13.68 17.30
N TYR A 451 -3.38 -13.00 16.24
CA TYR A 451 -4.04 -11.71 16.31
C TYR A 451 -5.44 -11.81 16.94
N ASP A 452 -6.21 -12.86 16.61
CA ASP A 452 -7.52 -13.12 17.23
C ASP A 452 -7.38 -13.54 18.69
N LEU A 453 -6.38 -14.35 19.01
CA LEU A 453 -6.02 -14.69 20.39
C LEU A 453 -5.70 -13.42 21.20
N GLU A 454 -4.93 -12.50 20.64
CA GLU A 454 -4.66 -11.19 21.27
C GLU A 454 -5.92 -10.35 21.44
N ASN A 455 -6.77 -10.25 20.42
CA ASN A 455 -8.01 -9.49 20.50
C ASN A 455 -8.98 -10.04 21.54
N ALA A 456 -9.13 -11.37 21.60
CA ALA A 456 -9.96 -12.05 22.59
C ALA A 456 -9.40 -11.88 24.01
N TYR A 457 -8.07 -12.00 24.17
CA TYR A 457 -7.39 -11.76 25.45
C TYR A 457 -7.56 -10.31 25.94
N ARG A 458 -7.28 -9.32 25.08
CA ARG A 458 -7.49 -7.88 25.37
C ARG A 458 -8.93 -7.60 25.76
N ALA A 459 -9.90 -8.17 25.04
CA ALA A 459 -11.32 -8.03 25.35
C ALA A 459 -11.69 -8.65 26.71
N LYS A 460 -11.11 -9.80 27.07
CA LYS A 460 -11.34 -10.43 28.39
C LYS A 460 -10.72 -9.63 29.53
N GLN A 461 -9.47 -9.18 29.39
CA GLN A 461 -8.83 -8.28 30.35
C GLN A 461 -9.68 -7.02 30.57
N LYS A 462 -10.11 -6.36 29.49
CA LYS A 462 -10.95 -5.16 29.54
C LYS A 462 -12.28 -5.43 30.24
N ALA A 463 -12.97 -6.50 29.88
CA ALA A 463 -14.25 -6.86 30.49
C ALA A 463 -14.12 -7.18 32.00
N ILE A 464 -13.03 -7.84 32.43
CA ILE A 464 -12.70 -8.03 33.85
C ILE A 464 -12.43 -6.68 34.52
N VAL A 465 -11.59 -5.83 33.92
CA VAL A 465 -11.24 -4.51 34.44
C VAL A 465 -12.49 -3.65 34.64
N GLU A 466 -13.40 -3.56 33.66
CA GLU A 466 -14.63 -2.78 33.76
C GLU A 466 -15.65 -3.38 34.74
N GLY A 467 -15.71 -4.71 34.82
CA GLY A 467 -16.81 -5.44 35.48
C GLY A 467 -16.52 -6.06 36.85
N ALA A 468 -15.25 -6.26 37.23
CA ALA A 468 -14.88 -6.86 38.51
C ALA A 468 -14.88 -5.84 39.66
N SER A 469 -15.02 -6.35 40.89
CA SER A 469 -14.75 -5.54 42.08
C SER A 469 -13.25 -5.28 42.22
N ASP A 470 -12.88 -4.16 42.83
CA ASP A 470 -11.51 -3.73 43.07
C ASP A 470 -10.67 -4.82 43.80
N LYS A 471 -11.32 -5.65 44.62
CA LYS A 471 -10.71 -6.74 45.39
C LYS A 471 -10.47 -8.02 44.58
N ASP A 472 -11.33 -8.29 43.59
CA ASP A 472 -11.28 -9.54 42.80
C ASP A 472 -10.45 -9.39 41.52
N MET A 473 -10.30 -8.15 41.04
CA MET A 473 -9.67 -7.82 39.75
C MET A 473 -8.25 -8.34 39.58
N GLN A 474 -7.41 -8.28 40.62
CA GLN A 474 -6.05 -8.84 40.56
C GLN A 474 -6.06 -10.37 40.38
N GLY A 475 -6.95 -11.07 41.08
CA GLY A 475 -7.09 -12.53 40.98
C GLY A 475 -7.64 -12.97 39.62
N GLU A 476 -8.63 -12.25 39.08
CA GLU A 476 -9.17 -12.53 37.74
C GLU A 476 -8.18 -12.20 36.62
N LEU A 477 -7.40 -11.12 36.74
CA LEU A 477 -6.33 -10.81 35.77
C LEU A 477 -5.20 -11.86 35.80
N ALA A 478 -4.81 -12.35 36.98
CA ALA A 478 -3.81 -13.43 37.10
C ALA A 478 -4.30 -14.72 36.42
N LYS A 479 -5.55 -15.14 36.66
CA LYS A 479 -6.17 -16.28 35.95
C LYS A 479 -6.15 -16.11 34.42
N VAL A 480 -6.34 -14.89 33.94
CA VAL A 480 -6.34 -14.60 32.50
C VAL A 480 -4.93 -14.62 31.90
N GLU A 481 -3.89 -14.21 32.64
CA GLU A 481 -2.50 -14.45 32.23
C GLU A 481 -2.15 -15.95 32.19
N ASP A 482 -2.63 -16.75 33.15
CA ASP A 482 -2.47 -18.21 33.12
C ASP A 482 -3.21 -18.85 31.93
N GLU A 483 -4.44 -18.41 31.63
CA GLU A 483 -5.18 -18.83 30.42
C GLU A 483 -4.40 -18.46 29.16
N LYS A 484 -3.89 -17.23 29.04
CA LYS A 484 -3.08 -16.78 27.90
C LYS A 484 -1.86 -17.67 27.68
N LYS A 485 -1.10 -17.97 28.74
CA LYS A 485 0.10 -18.81 28.64
C LYS A 485 -0.25 -20.20 28.09
N LYS A 486 -1.32 -20.82 28.62
CA LYS A 486 -1.79 -22.13 28.14
C LYS A 486 -2.24 -22.11 26.67
N LEU A 487 -2.90 -21.03 26.24
CA LEU A 487 -3.40 -20.90 24.88
C LEU A 487 -2.30 -20.60 23.87
N LEU A 488 -1.31 -19.80 24.26
CA LEU A 488 -0.08 -19.63 23.49
C LEU A 488 0.61 -20.98 23.28
N GLU A 489 0.72 -21.79 24.33
CA GLU A 489 1.32 -23.13 24.24
C GLU A 489 0.54 -24.06 23.30
N GLU A 490 -0.80 -24.13 23.44
CA GLU A 490 -1.66 -24.91 22.55
C GLU A 490 -1.59 -24.45 21.09
N PHE A 491 -1.60 -23.13 20.85
CA PHE A 491 -1.52 -22.55 19.51
C PHE A 491 -0.16 -22.83 18.86
N ALA A 492 0.93 -22.60 19.61
CA ALA A 492 2.31 -22.88 19.21
C ALA A 492 2.58 -24.36 18.93
N GLN A 493 1.80 -25.28 19.52
CA GLN A 493 1.84 -26.70 19.24
C GLN A 493 0.98 -27.14 18.04
N ARG A 494 0.04 -26.30 17.57
CA ARG A 494 -0.86 -26.59 16.44
C ARG A 494 -0.33 -26.04 15.12
N THR A 495 0.26 -24.85 15.11
CA THR A 495 0.67 -24.18 13.86
C THR A 495 2.08 -24.55 13.40
N SER A 496 2.27 -24.64 12.09
CA SER A 496 3.59 -24.77 11.42
C SER A 496 4.23 -23.42 11.09
N GLU A 497 3.42 -22.37 11.03
CA GLU A 497 3.82 -20.99 10.71
C GLU A 497 3.21 -20.03 11.72
N LEU A 498 3.98 -19.04 12.16
CA LEU A 498 3.56 -18.01 13.10
C LEU A 498 3.50 -16.66 12.40
N ASP A 499 2.42 -15.91 12.63
CA ASP A 499 2.38 -14.49 12.29
C ASP A 499 2.50 -13.69 13.59
N ALA A 500 3.72 -13.20 13.87
CA ALA A 500 4.02 -12.39 15.04
C ALA A 500 3.99 -10.88 14.71
N ARG A 501 3.63 -10.49 13.48
CA ARG A 501 3.52 -9.10 13.06
C ARG A 501 2.48 -8.38 13.90
N ARG A 502 2.89 -7.25 14.49
CA ARG A 502 2.05 -6.39 15.36
C ARG A 502 1.43 -7.11 16.56
N ASN A 503 1.87 -8.34 16.85
CA ASN A 503 1.42 -9.08 18.01
C ASN A 503 2.12 -8.52 19.24
N THR A 504 1.35 -8.14 20.25
CA THR A 504 1.85 -7.61 21.52
C THR A 504 1.64 -8.59 22.67
N ILE A 505 1.02 -9.74 22.38
CA ILE A 505 0.90 -10.85 23.32
C ILE A 505 2.26 -11.52 23.55
N ILE A 506 3.04 -11.70 22.48
CA ILE A 506 4.42 -12.18 22.47
C ILE A 506 5.31 -11.00 22.90
N ARG A 507 6.05 -11.14 24.00
CA ARG A 507 7.03 -10.13 24.45
C ARG A 507 8.41 -10.38 23.84
N LYS A 508 8.76 -11.65 23.68
CA LYS A 508 10.09 -12.11 23.27
C LYS A 508 9.95 -13.35 22.37
N LEU A 509 10.41 -13.23 21.15
CA LEU A 509 10.56 -14.35 20.23
C LEU A 509 12.05 -14.69 20.13
N GLN A 510 12.41 -15.97 20.22
CA GLN A 510 13.76 -16.44 19.96
C GLN A 510 13.77 -17.54 18.91
N ILE A 511 14.73 -17.50 17.98
CA ILE A 511 15.06 -18.60 17.07
C ILE A 511 16.41 -19.15 17.49
N LYS A 512 16.45 -20.40 17.96
CA LYS A 512 17.69 -21.02 18.44
C LYS A 512 17.65 -22.56 18.33
N ASP A 513 18.79 -23.14 17.96
CA ASP A 513 19.01 -24.59 17.84
C ASP A 513 17.95 -25.28 16.94
N GLY A 514 17.54 -24.59 15.87
CA GLY A 514 16.47 -25.05 14.96
C GLY A 514 15.04 -24.95 15.50
N ASN A 515 14.80 -24.19 16.59
CA ASN A 515 13.47 -24.03 17.19
C ASN A 515 13.06 -22.56 17.32
N ILE A 516 11.79 -22.27 17.08
CA ILE A 516 11.16 -21.00 17.45
C ILE A 516 10.57 -21.12 18.86
N ILE A 517 10.87 -20.15 19.72
CA ILE A 517 10.47 -20.06 21.13
C ILE A 517 9.75 -18.73 21.34
N LEU A 518 8.56 -18.74 21.97
CA LEU A 518 7.74 -17.55 22.26
C LEU A 518 7.53 -17.43 23.77
N ASP A 519 8.04 -16.37 24.40
CA ASP A 519 7.91 -16.16 25.86
C ASP A 519 8.24 -17.45 26.68
N ASP A 520 9.40 -18.04 26.38
CA ASP A 520 9.92 -19.33 26.89
C ASP A 520 9.16 -20.60 26.44
N LEU A 521 8.09 -20.48 25.65
CA LEU A 521 7.33 -21.62 25.10
C LEU A 521 7.94 -22.10 23.78
N LYS A 522 8.50 -23.31 23.78
CA LYS A 522 8.99 -23.96 22.56
C LYS A 522 7.83 -24.33 21.63
N THR A 523 7.87 -23.84 20.39
CA THR A 523 6.83 -24.06 19.38
C THR A 523 7.18 -25.22 18.45
N LYS A 524 6.20 -25.68 17.65
CA LYS A 524 6.44 -26.57 16.49
C LYS A 524 6.58 -25.81 15.17
N ALA A 525 6.40 -24.49 15.19
CA ALA A 525 6.50 -23.68 14.00
C ALA A 525 7.95 -23.66 13.50
N LYS A 526 8.11 -23.76 12.18
CA LYS A 526 9.41 -23.61 11.51
C LYS A 526 9.62 -22.21 10.96
N LYS A 527 8.54 -21.49 10.68
CA LYS A 527 8.52 -20.20 9.99
C LYS A 527 7.77 -19.17 10.83
N VAL A 528 8.28 -17.95 10.90
CA VAL A 528 7.62 -16.81 11.55
C VAL A 528 7.75 -15.52 10.73
N LYS A 529 6.67 -14.76 10.67
CA LYS A 529 6.63 -13.40 10.10
C LYS A 529 6.69 -12.37 11.22
N VAL A 530 7.54 -11.36 11.06
CA VAL A 530 7.75 -10.23 11.99
C VAL A 530 7.77 -8.90 11.24
N ASP A 531 7.47 -7.79 11.93
CA ASP A 531 7.54 -6.44 11.36
C ASP A 531 8.83 -5.75 11.87
N ILE A 532 9.84 -5.56 11.00
CA ILE A 532 11.08 -4.86 11.35
C ILE A 532 11.12 -3.53 10.58
N LYS A 533 11.07 -2.41 11.31
CA LYS A 533 10.99 -1.05 10.72
C LYS A 533 9.89 -0.95 9.65
N GLU A 534 8.69 -1.41 10.02
CA GLU A 534 7.47 -1.42 9.18
C GLU A 534 7.53 -2.32 7.93
N LYS A 535 8.58 -3.14 7.78
CA LYS A 535 8.68 -4.16 6.72
C LYS A 535 8.38 -5.55 7.26
N GLU A 536 7.58 -6.31 6.53
CA GLU A 536 7.41 -7.74 6.76
C GLU A 536 8.72 -8.46 6.45
N ILE A 537 9.26 -9.15 7.46
CA ILE A 537 10.43 -10.01 7.35
C ILE A 537 10.00 -11.41 7.78
N GLU A 538 10.36 -12.39 6.96
CA GLU A 538 10.07 -13.80 7.24
C GLU A 538 11.34 -14.47 7.73
N ILE A 539 11.22 -15.28 8.80
CA ILE A 539 12.33 -16.00 9.40
C ILE A 539 11.97 -17.48 9.49
N GLU A 540 12.74 -18.33 8.82
CA GLU A 540 12.62 -19.78 8.90
C GLU A 540 13.76 -20.39 9.72
N SER A 541 13.45 -21.48 10.41
CA SER A 541 14.31 -22.19 11.35
C SER A 541 14.36 -23.66 10.95
N GLN A 542 15.44 -24.05 10.28
CA GLN A 542 15.61 -25.40 9.73
C GLN A 542 16.98 -25.99 10.08
N ASP A 543 16.95 -27.18 10.69
CA ASP A 543 18.11 -28.07 10.88
C ASP A 543 19.32 -27.42 11.57
N GLY A 544 19.04 -26.48 12.48
CA GLY A 544 20.03 -25.66 13.20
C GLY A 544 20.29 -24.30 12.56
N SER A 545 20.07 -24.15 11.26
CA SER A 545 20.20 -22.86 10.56
C SER A 545 18.95 -21.99 10.65
N THR A 546 19.16 -20.68 10.62
CA THR A 546 18.15 -19.63 10.51
C THR A 546 18.22 -18.99 9.12
N THR A 547 17.11 -18.87 8.41
CA THR A 547 16.99 -18.15 7.13
C THR A 547 16.15 -16.90 7.34
N ILE A 548 16.67 -15.72 6.98
CA ILE A 548 15.94 -14.45 6.98
C ILE A 548 15.61 -14.08 5.54
N THR A 549 14.34 -13.77 5.25
CA THR A 549 13.83 -13.40 3.93
C THR A 549 13.26 -11.97 3.96
N ASP A 550 13.76 -11.10 3.09
CA ASP A 550 13.35 -9.70 2.89
C ASP A 550 13.04 -9.50 1.40
N GLY A 551 11.76 -9.66 1.04
CA GLY A 551 11.32 -9.76 -0.35
C GLY A 551 11.91 -10.99 -1.05
N ASP A 552 12.50 -10.79 -2.23
CA ASP A 552 13.13 -11.85 -3.02
C ASP A 552 14.54 -12.23 -2.51
N THR A 553 15.03 -11.59 -1.45
CA THR A 553 16.38 -11.84 -0.91
C THR A 553 16.35 -12.66 0.36
N THR A 554 17.13 -13.74 0.38
CA THR A 554 17.34 -14.59 1.56
C THR A 554 18.77 -14.44 2.10
N ALA A 555 18.92 -14.60 3.41
CA ALA A 555 20.21 -14.81 4.07
C ALA A 555 20.13 -15.97 5.06
N GLN A 556 21.00 -16.96 4.94
CA GLN A 556 20.98 -18.17 5.77
C GLN A 556 22.18 -18.19 6.75
N GLY A 557 22.00 -18.66 7.98
CA GLY A 557 23.10 -18.70 8.96
C GLY A 557 22.76 -19.44 10.24
N ASP A 558 23.75 -20.09 10.85
CA ASP A 558 23.65 -20.61 12.22
C ASP A 558 23.86 -19.46 13.22
N VAL A 559 22.92 -18.51 13.20
CA VAL A 559 22.89 -17.37 14.12
C VAL A 559 21.57 -17.42 14.89
N PRO A 560 21.63 -17.60 16.23
CA PRO A 560 20.44 -17.61 17.05
C PRO A 560 19.94 -16.18 17.26
N LEU A 561 18.70 -15.93 16.86
CA LEU A 561 18.08 -14.59 16.82
C LEU A 561 17.10 -14.40 17.97
N GLU A 562 16.91 -13.15 18.35
CA GLU A 562 15.85 -12.69 19.24
C GLU A 562 15.13 -11.52 18.58
N TYR A 563 13.80 -11.57 18.54
CA TYR A 563 12.96 -10.47 18.12
C TYR A 563 12.17 -9.96 19.34
N SER A 564 12.41 -8.71 19.69
CA SER A 564 11.79 -8.00 20.81
C SER A 564 11.71 -6.50 20.51
N ASP A 565 10.62 -5.85 20.95
CA ASP A 565 10.37 -4.41 20.75
C ASP A 565 10.52 -3.89 19.31
N GLY A 566 10.25 -4.73 18.30
CA GLY A 566 10.38 -4.40 16.87
C GLY A 566 11.81 -4.42 16.33
N ALA A 567 12.78 -4.82 17.15
CA ALA A 567 14.17 -5.01 16.80
C ALA A 567 14.49 -6.50 16.63
N LEU A 568 15.37 -6.82 15.67
CA LEU A 568 15.97 -8.14 15.52
C LEU A 568 17.39 -8.11 16.07
N ILE A 569 17.69 -8.95 17.05
CA ILE A 569 18.91 -8.94 17.82
C ILE A 569 19.59 -10.32 17.65
N SER A 570 20.88 -10.34 17.33
CA SER A 570 21.63 -11.60 17.43
C SER A 570 21.92 -11.90 18.89
N THR A 571 21.54 -13.08 19.36
CA THR A 571 21.76 -13.50 20.76
C THR A 571 23.21 -13.86 21.07
N ASN A 572 24.04 -14.10 20.04
CA ASN A 572 25.48 -14.36 20.22
C ASN A 572 26.23 -13.09 20.66
N SER A 573 26.00 -11.97 19.97
CA SER A 573 26.69 -10.68 20.23
C SER A 573 25.86 -9.67 21.04
N GLY A 574 24.55 -9.88 21.17
CA GLY A 574 23.61 -8.92 21.76
C GLY A 574 23.41 -7.66 20.90
N LYS A 575 23.64 -7.75 19.59
CA LYS A 575 23.58 -6.61 18.65
C LYS A 575 22.36 -6.65 17.76
N GLU A 576 21.80 -5.46 17.49
CA GLU A 576 20.67 -5.28 16.58
C GLU A 576 21.11 -5.42 15.11
N ILE A 577 20.48 -6.37 14.40
CA ILE A 577 20.55 -6.51 12.94
C ILE A 577 19.71 -5.38 12.33
N LYS A 578 20.37 -4.29 11.97
CA LYS A 578 19.74 -3.07 11.43
C LYS A 578 19.56 -3.12 9.91
N MET A 579 20.40 -3.89 9.23
CA MET A 579 20.35 -4.16 7.80
C MET A 579 19.65 -5.48 7.53
N MET A 580 18.51 -5.44 6.83
CA MET A 580 17.85 -6.64 6.31
C MET A 580 18.42 -7.04 4.94
N PRO A 581 18.32 -8.33 4.52
CA PRO A 581 18.98 -8.84 3.31
C PRO A 581 18.69 -8.07 2.01
N GLY A 582 17.43 -7.78 1.69
CA GLY A 582 17.06 -7.04 0.48
C GLY A 582 17.47 -5.57 0.53
N ALA A 583 17.54 -4.99 1.73
CA ALA A 583 18.12 -3.65 1.93
C ALA A 583 19.65 -3.64 1.86
N LEU A 584 20.32 -4.76 2.18
CA LEU A 584 21.75 -4.94 2.00
C LEU A 584 22.12 -4.97 0.50
N ILE A 585 21.38 -5.73 -0.31
CA ILE A 585 21.61 -5.79 -1.77
C ILE A 585 21.53 -4.41 -2.42
N ARG A 586 20.52 -3.60 -2.08
CA ARG A 586 20.40 -2.21 -2.57
C ARG A 586 21.58 -1.29 -2.19
N ASN A 587 22.28 -1.59 -1.10
CA ASN A 587 23.50 -0.87 -0.72
C ASN A 587 24.76 -1.40 -1.42
N ILE A 588 24.78 -2.70 -1.73
CA ILE A 588 25.84 -3.41 -2.48
C ILE A 588 25.84 -2.97 -3.96
N GLU A 589 24.65 -2.86 -4.56
CA GLU A 589 24.39 -2.34 -5.91
C GLU A 589 25.05 -0.98 -6.16
N GLY A 590 25.16 -0.18 -5.09
CA GLY A 590 25.39 1.25 -5.21
C GLY A 590 24.09 1.95 -5.58
N THR A 591 23.83 3.10 -4.97
CA THR A 591 22.80 3.99 -5.51
C THR A 591 23.31 4.51 -6.84
N ASP A 592 22.69 4.10 -7.94
CA ASP A 592 22.86 4.73 -9.24
C ASP A 592 22.62 6.23 -9.04
N TYR A 593 23.69 6.99 -9.23
CA TYR A 593 23.72 8.41 -9.00
C TYR A 593 22.90 9.09 -10.10
N VAL A 594 22.15 10.12 -9.73
CA VAL A 594 21.54 11.01 -10.71
C VAL A 594 22.67 11.68 -11.49
N LYS A 595 22.94 11.19 -12.70
CA LYS A 595 23.68 11.96 -13.70
C LYS A 595 22.81 13.16 -14.06
N ILE A 596 23.24 14.34 -13.63
CA ILE A 596 22.94 15.56 -14.37
C ILE A 596 23.87 15.51 -15.60
N ASP A 597 23.27 15.69 -16.77
CA ASP A 597 23.95 15.49 -18.05
C ASP A 597 24.83 16.71 -18.39
N ASP A 598 26.16 16.51 -18.38
CA ASP A 598 27.15 17.57 -18.60
C ASP A 598 27.38 17.83 -20.11
N GLU A 599 26.31 18.07 -20.87
CA GLU A 599 26.37 18.58 -22.25
C GLU A 599 25.44 19.78 -22.48
N ILE A 600 25.88 20.99 -22.10
CA ILE A 600 25.28 22.26 -22.56
C ILE A 600 26.31 23.07 -23.36
N THR A 601 26.29 22.89 -24.68
CA THR A 601 27.02 23.76 -25.62
C THR A 601 26.12 24.88 -26.17
N TRP A 602 26.26 26.05 -25.55
CA TRP A 602 26.21 27.38 -26.16
C TRP A 602 24.94 27.80 -26.94
N LEU A 603 23.96 28.43 -26.27
CA LEU A 603 23.09 29.46 -26.86
C LEU A 603 22.76 30.58 -25.85
N PRO A 604 22.67 31.86 -26.28
CA PRO A 604 22.32 32.96 -25.38
C PRO A 604 20.79 33.09 -25.22
N ILE A 605 20.28 32.78 -24.02
CA ILE A 605 18.88 33.06 -23.67
C ILE A 605 18.78 34.41 -22.97
N THR A 606 17.91 35.28 -23.49
CA THR A 606 17.49 36.52 -22.81
C THR A 606 16.27 36.22 -21.94
N ILE A 607 16.39 36.35 -20.62
CA ILE A 607 15.26 36.18 -19.70
C ILE A 607 14.54 37.52 -19.53
N VAL A 608 13.25 37.57 -19.89
CA VAL A 608 12.36 38.71 -19.62
C VAL A 608 11.35 38.27 -18.56
N PHE A 609 11.24 39.02 -17.47
CA PHE A 609 10.29 38.73 -16.40
C PHE A 609 8.91 39.34 -16.69
N SER A 610 7.89 38.50 -16.78
CA SER A 610 6.48 38.90 -16.63
C SER A 610 5.96 38.49 -15.25
N SER A 611 5.59 39.45 -14.41
CA SER A 611 4.70 39.21 -13.27
C SER A 611 3.37 38.65 -13.79
N THR A 612 2.71 37.64 -13.20
CA THR A 612 2.33 37.51 -11.79
C THR A 612 1.74 36.11 -11.49
N GLN A 613 1.69 35.71 -10.21
CA GLN A 613 0.82 34.70 -9.57
C GLN A 613 1.09 33.16 -9.70
N LEU A 614 1.75 32.65 -8.65
CA LEU A 614 1.38 31.50 -7.79
C LEU A 614 1.09 30.10 -8.39
N SER A 615 2.05 29.20 -8.19
CA SER A 615 1.91 27.73 -8.09
C SER A 615 2.93 27.21 -7.03
N PRO A 616 2.92 25.94 -6.58
CA PRO A 616 3.55 25.53 -5.33
C PRO A 616 5.08 25.62 -5.32
N GLN A 617 5.67 25.79 -4.13
CA GLN A 617 7.11 25.97 -3.95
C GLN A 617 7.90 24.71 -4.34
N PRO A 618 8.93 24.81 -5.19
CA PRO A 618 10.02 23.84 -5.17
C PRO A 618 10.84 23.99 -3.88
N ASP A 619 11.56 22.94 -3.50
CA ASP A 619 12.49 22.98 -2.37
C ASP A 619 13.49 24.14 -2.50
N PRO A 620 13.90 24.77 -1.38
CA PRO A 620 14.84 25.89 -1.42
C PRO A 620 16.18 25.42 -2.00
N PRO A 621 16.73 26.11 -3.03
CA PRO A 621 17.96 25.66 -3.69
C PRO A 621 19.14 25.67 -2.71
N GLY A 622 19.72 24.48 -2.49
CA GLY A 622 20.94 24.32 -1.70
C GLY A 622 22.18 24.82 -2.44
N ILE A 623 23.13 25.40 -1.69
CA ILE A 623 24.43 25.85 -2.23
C ILE A 623 25.50 24.83 -1.85
N THR A 624 26.07 24.15 -2.86
CA THR A 624 27.23 23.26 -2.67
C THR A 624 28.53 24.06 -2.82
N LEU A 625 29.42 23.97 -1.83
CA LEU A 625 30.76 24.57 -1.92
C LEU A 625 31.70 23.66 -2.73
N PRO A 626 32.37 24.15 -3.78
CA PRO A 626 33.28 23.35 -4.62
C PRO A 626 34.56 22.93 -3.89
N GLU A 627 35.21 21.89 -4.39
CA GLU A 627 36.51 21.43 -3.87
C GLU A 627 37.58 22.52 -4.02
N GLY A 628 38.47 22.64 -3.02
CA GLY A 628 39.46 23.71 -2.93
C GLY A 628 38.99 24.97 -2.18
N THR A 629 37.72 25.05 -1.79
CA THR A 629 37.19 26.13 -0.93
C THR A 629 37.94 26.18 0.42
N LYS A 630 38.43 27.35 0.80
CA LYS A 630 39.18 27.57 2.05
C LYS A 630 38.27 28.22 3.10
N GLY A 631 37.97 27.48 4.18
CA GLY A 631 37.20 27.98 5.31
C GLY A 631 38.08 28.61 6.40
N GLU A 632 37.70 29.79 6.87
CA GLU A 632 38.29 30.51 8.00
C GLU A 632 37.18 30.84 9.02
N LYS A 633 37.45 30.65 10.32
CA LYS A 633 36.52 31.02 11.39
C LYS A 633 36.88 32.41 11.90
N ILE A 634 36.07 33.41 11.54
CA ILE A 634 36.30 34.82 11.88
C ILE A 634 35.68 35.23 13.23
N GLY A 635 34.71 34.46 13.75
CA GLY A 635 34.04 34.78 15.02
C GLY A 635 33.23 33.63 15.62
N VAL A 636 32.55 33.89 16.74
CA VAL A 636 31.58 32.94 17.32
C VAL A 636 30.33 32.95 16.45
N GLY A 637 29.99 31.81 15.84
CA GLY A 637 28.90 31.72 14.86
C GLY A 637 29.19 32.42 13.53
N GLN A 638 30.45 32.77 13.24
CA GLN A 638 30.85 33.45 12.00
C GLN A 638 31.98 32.72 11.28
N TYR A 639 31.76 32.42 10.00
CA TYR A 639 32.66 31.67 9.12
C TYR A 639 32.76 32.34 7.76
N LYS A 640 33.92 32.24 7.14
CA LYS A 640 34.24 32.84 5.85
C LYS A 640 34.83 31.75 4.95
N PHE A 641 34.32 31.62 3.74
CA PHE A 641 34.72 30.60 2.79
C PHE A 641 35.20 31.29 1.51
N LEU A 642 36.50 31.18 1.20
CA LEU A 642 37.06 31.67 -0.06
C LEU A 642 36.97 30.54 -1.09
N LEU A 643 36.19 30.77 -2.14
CA LEU A 643 35.95 29.85 -3.24
C LEU A 643 37.17 29.78 -4.18
N PRO A 644 37.38 28.68 -4.93
CA PRO A 644 38.52 28.53 -5.84
C PRO A 644 38.58 29.58 -6.96
N ASP A 645 37.43 30.09 -7.37
CA ASP A 645 37.33 31.13 -8.39
C ASP A 645 37.72 32.52 -7.88
N GLY A 646 37.74 32.73 -6.55
CA GLY A 646 38.03 33.99 -5.87
C GLY A 646 36.80 34.71 -5.29
N GLN A 647 35.59 34.16 -5.41
CA GLN A 647 34.43 34.64 -4.65
C GLN A 647 34.53 34.28 -3.17
N MET A 648 33.72 34.92 -2.34
CA MET A 648 33.70 34.70 -0.89
C MET A 648 32.27 34.49 -0.40
N VAL A 649 32.05 33.44 0.40
CA VAL A 649 30.79 33.23 1.12
C VAL A 649 31.03 33.47 2.61
N GLU A 650 30.24 34.34 3.22
CA GLU A 650 30.25 34.59 4.66
C GLU A 650 28.97 34.02 5.28
N LEU A 651 29.14 33.24 6.34
CA LEU A 651 28.06 32.71 7.16
C LEU A 651 28.14 33.39 8.52
N THR A 652 27.08 34.07 8.91
CA THR A 652 26.96 34.76 10.21
C THR A 652 25.80 34.17 11.03
N ASN A 653 25.76 34.48 12.33
CA ASN A 653 24.72 34.01 13.25
C ASN A 653 24.51 32.48 13.28
N TYR A 654 25.54 31.70 12.94
CA TYR A 654 25.43 30.24 12.81
C TYR A 654 25.19 29.55 14.17
N ASP A 655 24.02 28.94 14.31
CA ASP A 655 23.70 28.06 15.44
C ASP A 655 24.10 26.61 15.12
N GLY A 656 25.10 26.12 15.87
CA GLY A 656 25.58 24.75 15.75
C GLY A 656 24.58 23.66 16.15
N LYS A 657 23.46 24.00 16.82
CA LYS A 657 22.37 23.05 17.13
C LYS A 657 21.42 22.87 15.94
N THR A 658 20.84 23.97 15.43
CA THR A 658 19.90 23.93 14.29
C THR A 658 20.60 23.81 12.93
N LYS A 659 21.91 24.03 12.86
CA LYS A 659 22.71 24.12 11.62
C LYS A 659 22.30 25.28 10.70
N THR A 660 21.64 26.30 11.23
CA THR A 660 21.18 27.47 10.45
C THR A 660 22.04 28.71 10.71
N GLY A 661 22.17 29.59 9.72
CA GLY A 661 22.82 30.90 9.83
C GLY A 661 22.50 31.80 8.63
N ASP A 662 22.86 33.07 8.69
CA ASP A 662 22.63 34.03 7.61
C ASP A 662 23.81 34.03 6.63
N VAL A 663 23.54 33.90 5.34
CA VAL A 663 24.55 33.70 4.28
C VAL A 663 24.65 34.95 3.42
N SER A 664 25.87 35.45 3.20
CA SER A 664 26.19 36.50 2.23
C SER A 664 27.24 36.02 1.24
N ILE A 665 27.10 36.39 -0.03
CA ILE A 665 28.05 36.07 -1.11
C ILE A 665 28.65 37.38 -1.62
N PHE A 666 29.97 37.44 -1.69
CA PHE A 666 30.73 38.59 -2.17
C PHE A 666 31.51 38.23 -3.44
N GLY A 667 31.54 39.19 -4.36
CA GLY A 667 32.36 39.14 -5.56
C GLY A 667 33.86 39.23 -5.27
N LYS A 668 34.66 39.07 -6.31
CA LYS A 668 36.14 39.14 -6.27
C LYS A 668 36.68 40.50 -5.83
N ASP A 669 35.87 41.55 -6.03
CA ASP A 669 36.08 42.92 -5.61
C ASP A 669 35.69 43.19 -4.14
N GLY A 670 35.09 42.22 -3.46
CA GLY A 670 34.55 42.35 -2.12
C GLY A 670 33.17 43.01 -2.05
N ALA A 671 32.51 43.27 -3.19
CA ALA A 671 31.14 43.78 -3.20
C ALA A 671 30.15 42.64 -2.90
N ALA A 672 29.13 42.91 -2.07
CA ALA A 672 28.07 41.93 -1.82
C ALA A 672 27.23 41.70 -3.08
N THR A 673 27.14 40.45 -3.52
CA THR A 673 26.41 40.02 -4.72
C THR A 673 25.06 39.36 -4.39
N ALA A 674 24.95 38.72 -3.23
CA ALA A 674 23.70 38.15 -2.72
C ALA A 674 23.73 38.03 -1.19
N SER A 675 22.56 37.99 -0.55
CA SER A 675 22.41 37.72 0.89
C SER A 675 21.06 37.09 1.19
N GLY A 676 21.02 36.11 2.11
CA GLY A 676 19.80 35.43 2.56
C GLY A 676 19.87 35.04 4.03
N MET A 677 18.71 35.01 4.70
CA MET A 677 18.62 34.66 6.12
C MET A 677 18.32 33.17 6.33
N LYS A 678 18.85 32.58 7.40
CA LYS A 678 18.58 31.18 7.84
C LYS A 678 18.87 30.09 6.79
N GLY A 679 19.96 30.18 6.05
CA GLY A 679 20.47 29.06 5.26
C GLY A 679 20.95 27.91 6.15
N THR A 680 20.67 26.67 5.76
CA THR A 680 21.12 25.46 6.50
C THR A 680 22.48 24.99 5.96
N LEU A 681 23.48 24.88 6.83
CA LEU A 681 24.80 24.38 6.47
C LEU A 681 24.92 22.87 6.77
N THR A 682 24.39 22.03 5.89
CA THR A 682 24.72 20.60 5.88
C THR A 682 26.06 20.41 5.17
N GLY A 683 27.10 20.07 5.92
CA GLY A 683 28.37 19.68 5.30
C GLY A 683 28.14 18.47 4.40
N ALA A 684 28.59 18.54 3.14
CA ALA A 684 28.67 17.36 2.30
C ALA A 684 29.50 16.31 3.05
N ILE A 685 28.86 15.21 3.44
CA ILE A 685 29.56 14.02 3.90
C ILE A 685 30.46 13.67 2.72
N LYS A 686 31.79 13.83 2.87
CA LYS A 686 32.73 13.26 1.90
C LYS A 686 32.28 11.82 1.72
N PRO A 687 31.87 11.37 0.52
CA PRO A 687 31.53 9.97 0.35
C PRO A 687 32.74 9.20 0.87
N LYS A 688 32.55 8.42 1.94
CA LYS A 688 33.51 7.37 2.34
C LYS A 688 33.81 6.67 1.02
N LYS A 689 35.07 6.73 0.56
CA LYS A 689 35.46 6.27 -0.78
C LYS A 689 34.80 4.92 -1.01
N SER A 690 33.72 4.90 -1.81
CA SER A 690 32.78 3.79 -1.72
C SER A 690 33.54 2.53 -2.10
N PRO A 691 33.45 1.43 -1.34
CA PRO A 691 33.94 0.16 -1.83
C PRO A 691 33.33 -0.05 -3.23
N ALA A 692 34.15 -0.50 -4.18
CA ALA A 692 33.76 -0.55 -5.59
C ALA A 692 32.39 -1.22 -5.73
N ALA A 693 31.45 -0.54 -6.40
CA ALA A 693 30.06 -0.99 -6.52
C ALA A 693 30.00 -2.44 -7.02
N ILE A 694 29.17 -3.25 -6.37
CA ILE A 694 29.14 -4.69 -6.57
C ILE A 694 27.87 -4.99 -7.36
N SER A 695 28.03 -5.46 -8.60
CA SER A 695 26.87 -5.80 -9.44
C SER A 695 26.04 -6.94 -8.81
N PRO A 696 24.71 -6.79 -8.67
CA PRO A 696 23.84 -7.75 -7.99
C PRO A 696 23.73 -9.07 -8.76
N SER A 697 23.93 -9.05 -10.08
CA SER A 697 23.90 -10.26 -10.93
C SER A 697 24.99 -11.29 -10.57
N GLY A 698 25.96 -10.91 -9.74
CA GLY A 698 27.00 -11.81 -9.24
C GLY A 698 26.67 -12.51 -7.92
N LEU A 699 25.68 -12.07 -7.14
CA LEU A 699 25.43 -12.64 -5.81
C LEU A 699 24.97 -14.11 -5.93
N LYS A 700 25.70 -15.02 -5.27
CA LYS A 700 25.41 -16.46 -5.23
C LYS A 700 24.80 -16.92 -3.91
N GLU A 701 25.31 -16.37 -2.82
CA GLU A 701 24.99 -16.82 -1.47
C GLU A 701 25.19 -15.64 -0.52
N LEU A 702 24.25 -15.49 0.41
CA LEU A 702 24.32 -14.49 1.47
C LEU A 702 24.20 -15.23 2.80
N ILE A 703 25.30 -15.33 3.53
CA ILE A 703 25.34 -16.05 4.81
C ILE A 703 25.29 -15.03 5.95
N LEU A 704 24.39 -15.20 6.91
CA LEU A 704 24.46 -14.45 8.17
C LEU A 704 25.41 -15.18 9.13
N ASN A 705 26.36 -14.47 9.71
CA ASN A 705 27.35 -15.00 10.63
C ASN A 705 27.47 -14.10 11.86
N ASP A 706 27.74 -14.67 13.03
CA ASP A 706 28.03 -13.91 14.25
C ASP A 706 29.03 -14.68 15.11
N ASP A 707 30.24 -14.14 15.24
CA ASP A 707 31.35 -14.72 16.00
C ASP A 707 31.27 -14.46 17.52
N GLY A 708 30.16 -13.87 17.99
CA GLY A 708 29.96 -13.42 19.36
C GLY A 708 30.39 -11.97 19.62
N THR A 709 31.00 -11.29 18.64
CA THR A 709 31.39 -9.88 18.76
C THR A 709 30.47 -8.93 17.98
N LYS A 710 30.00 -9.35 16.81
CA LYS A 710 29.08 -8.60 15.94
C LYS A 710 28.47 -9.50 14.85
N PRO A 711 27.23 -9.23 14.42
CA PRO A 711 26.63 -9.89 13.27
C PRO A 711 27.17 -9.29 11.97
N GLU A 712 27.58 -10.16 11.05
CA GLU A 712 28.07 -9.82 9.72
C GLU A 712 27.42 -10.71 8.65
N TYR A 713 27.13 -10.13 7.49
CA TYR A 713 26.81 -10.88 6.29
C TYR A 713 28.09 -11.25 5.54
N LEU A 714 28.22 -12.53 5.17
CA LEU A 714 29.20 -13.02 4.20
C LEU A 714 28.49 -13.13 2.84
N ALA A 715 28.66 -12.12 1.99
CA ALA A 715 28.12 -12.11 0.64
C ALA A 715 29.14 -12.75 -0.32
N LYS A 716 28.82 -13.93 -0.87
CA LYS A 716 29.62 -14.58 -1.91
C LYS A 716 29.14 -14.13 -3.28
N VAL A 717 30.03 -13.50 -4.03
CA VAL A 717 29.75 -12.87 -5.32
C VAL A 717 30.68 -13.49 -6.37
N GLU A 718 30.12 -13.93 -7.49
CA GLU A 718 30.87 -14.32 -8.68
C GLU A 718 30.94 -13.15 -9.66
N LYS A 719 32.16 -12.68 -9.95
CA LYS A 719 32.42 -11.70 -11.02
C LYS A 719 33.11 -12.39 -12.19
N ASN A 720 32.56 -12.25 -13.39
CA ASN A 720 33.26 -12.67 -14.62
C ASN A 720 34.34 -11.64 -14.99
N GLY A 721 35.50 -12.12 -15.41
CA GLY A 721 36.62 -11.29 -15.88
C GLY A 721 37.58 -12.09 -16.75
N LYS A 722 38.74 -11.51 -17.08
CA LYS A 722 39.76 -12.18 -17.91
C LYS A 722 41.12 -12.19 -17.23
N ILE A 723 41.64 -13.39 -16.99
CA ILE A 723 43.03 -13.57 -16.54
C ILE A 723 43.94 -13.29 -17.74
N LEU A 724 44.88 -12.35 -17.57
CA LEU A 724 45.83 -11.93 -18.61
C LEU A 724 45.13 -11.67 -19.96
N TRP A 725 44.02 -10.91 -19.95
CA TRP A 725 43.20 -10.49 -21.10
C TRP A 725 42.68 -11.60 -22.07
N LEU A 726 43.05 -12.87 -21.87
CA LEU A 726 42.85 -13.97 -22.82
C LEU A 726 41.91 -15.07 -22.31
N ILE A 727 41.96 -15.37 -21.01
CA ILE A 727 41.27 -16.52 -20.44
C ILE A 727 40.07 -16.04 -19.62
N PRO A 728 38.82 -16.31 -20.05
CA PRO A 728 37.64 -16.04 -19.23
C PRO A 728 37.73 -16.79 -17.91
N ALA A 729 37.49 -16.09 -16.81
CA ALA A 729 37.53 -16.65 -15.47
C ALA A 729 36.42 -16.05 -14.61
N THR A 730 35.78 -16.89 -13.80
CA THR A 730 34.81 -16.45 -12.79
C THR A 730 35.55 -16.32 -11.45
N ILE A 731 35.62 -15.09 -10.95
CA ILE A 731 36.24 -14.74 -9.67
C ILE A 731 35.16 -14.86 -8.60
N SER A 732 35.26 -15.87 -7.73
CA SER A 732 34.48 -15.89 -6.49
C SER A 732 35.12 -14.95 -5.47
N MET A 733 34.38 -13.95 -5.00
CA MET A 733 34.77 -13.00 -3.96
C MET A 733 33.84 -13.15 -2.75
N GLU A 734 34.37 -13.00 -1.54
CA GLU A 734 33.59 -12.97 -0.30
C GLU A 734 33.72 -11.59 0.33
N TYR A 735 32.60 -10.90 0.50
CA TYR A 735 32.52 -9.63 1.22
C TYR A 735 31.97 -9.88 2.61
N ARG A 736 32.63 -9.32 3.63
CA ARG A 736 32.12 -9.25 5.01
C ARG A 736 31.50 -7.89 5.20
N ILE A 737 30.24 -7.84 5.61
CA ILE A 737 29.46 -6.62 5.69
C ILE A 737 28.75 -6.57 7.03
N SER A 738 28.90 -5.48 7.79
CA SER A 738 28.27 -5.36 9.11
C SER A 738 26.74 -5.38 8.99
N ALA A 739 26.07 -6.26 9.74
CA ALA A 739 24.60 -6.25 9.81
C ALA A 739 24.07 -5.09 10.68
N GLU A 740 24.92 -4.40 11.45
CA GLU A 740 24.57 -3.19 12.19
C GLU A 740 24.61 -1.92 11.33
N THR A 741 25.53 -1.80 10.36
CA THR A 741 25.77 -0.55 9.61
C THR A 741 25.69 -0.66 8.09
N GLY A 742 25.81 -1.85 7.52
CA GLY A 742 25.96 -2.05 6.07
C GLY A 742 27.36 -1.73 5.55
N ASP A 743 28.32 -1.33 6.39
CA ASP A 743 29.71 -1.11 5.97
C ASP A 743 30.39 -2.45 5.62
N VAL A 744 31.14 -2.48 4.51
CA VAL A 744 32.04 -3.60 4.19
C VAL A 744 33.21 -3.60 5.20
N THR A 745 33.26 -4.61 6.06
CA THR A 745 34.27 -4.80 7.10
C THR A 745 35.47 -5.61 6.63
N GLY A 746 35.32 -6.36 5.54
CA GLY A 746 36.40 -7.16 4.96
C GLY A 746 36.08 -7.63 3.54
N THR A 747 37.13 -8.02 2.81
CA THR A 747 37.00 -8.62 1.49
C THR A 747 38.05 -9.71 1.34
N SER A 748 37.61 -10.90 0.97
CA SER A 748 38.47 -12.03 0.63
C SER A 748 38.28 -12.35 -0.85
N ALA A 749 39.40 -12.45 -1.57
CA ALA A 749 39.41 -12.82 -2.98
C ALA A 749 40.61 -13.76 -3.23
N PRO A 750 40.52 -14.68 -4.20
CA PRO A 750 41.65 -15.50 -4.61
C PRO A 750 42.85 -14.62 -4.96
N TRP A 751 44.07 -15.04 -4.60
CA TRP A 751 45.29 -14.25 -4.82
C TRP A 751 45.49 -13.81 -6.29
N TRP A 752 44.99 -14.61 -7.23
CA TRP A 752 45.07 -14.34 -8.67
C TRP A 752 44.05 -13.31 -9.17
N SER A 753 43.07 -12.91 -8.35
CA SER A 753 42.10 -11.85 -8.70
C SER A 753 42.76 -10.51 -9.01
N ALA A 754 43.93 -10.21 -8.42
CA ALA A 754 44.74 -9.04 -8.74
C ALA A 754 45.34 -9.06 -10.16
N ILE A 755 45.34 -10.22 -10.83
CA ILE A 755 45.83 -10.44 -12.21
C ILE A 755 44.66 -10.59 -13.20
N ALA A 756 43.47 -10.91 -12.69
CA ALA A 756 42.25 -10.89 -13.47
C ALA A 756 41.78 -9.44 -13.63
N LEU A 757 41.90 -8.91 -14.85
CA LEU A 757 41.25 -7.65 -15.15
C LEU A 757 39.74 -7.91 -15.13
N SER A 758 39.01 -7.06 -14.39
CA SER A 758 37.59 -6.90 -14.66
C SER A 758 37.46 -6.58 -16.15
N ASP A 759 36.55 -7.25 -16.86
CA ASP A 759 36.05 -6.62 -18.07
C ASP A 759 35.50 -5.24 -17.66
N PRO A 760 35.84 -4.16 -18.37
CA PRO A 760 35.20 -2.87 -18.11
C PRO A 760 33.70 -3.09 -18.28
N ASP A 761 32.92 -2.66 -17.30
CA ASP A 761 31.47 -2.72 -17.41
C ASP A 761 31.08 -2.05 -18.75
N PRO A 762 30.19 -2.68 -19.54
CA PRO A 762 29.90 -2.21 -20.89
C PRO A 762 29.50 -0.72 -20.82
N PRO A 763 30.04 0.14 -21.72
CA PRO A 763 29.61 1.52 -21.76
C PRO A 763 28.08 1.55 -21.98
N PRO A 764 27.36 2.44 -21.28
CA PRO A 764 25.90 2.48 -21.29
C PRO A 764 25.33 2.78 -22.69
#